data_AF-A0A8J1KYW0-F1
#
_entry.id   AF-A0A8J1KYW0-F1
#
_cell.length_a   1.000
_cell.length_b   1.000
_cell.length_c   1.000
_cell.angle_alpha   90.00
_cell.angle_beta   90.00
_cell.angle_gamma   90.00
#
_symmetry.space_group_name_H-M   'P 1'
#
loop_
_entity.id
_entity.type
_entity.pdbx_description
1 polymer ?
#
loop_
_entity_poly.entity_id
_entity_poly.type
_entity_poly.pdbx_seq_one_letter_code
_entity_poly.pdbx_strand_id
1 'polypeptide(L)'
;MRVWHIIGVRCVLSSLIPFSLSLALYFLLVYPLTTLNDQIKVCIFIVNNAIFSFGWAMSTNFRCSTLMIFLLILCQRTGALTTTIAIKAITGGPVPNMMKNIELLVMSFECTGEMTLNHTKMMYTSMMEPVKRIFGQLTKRSSNLTKDTKEITDDFREVEEEVESTEGYDNVREKELIREEIERNKTLLMNTQKKFSMKTFLRCEYLFEMGIGKCHEWFDQKYDECMETIWLPVLNHALCWPMKLKFVCGALNWFLPLCKKHIRIDPLFGELYDNISGAIDTFKQNVTIDVQITVRNKTIFDTTLKKVKQNVSETVEESESVSQKAMKAIKIVLSLLFLQYISSAFGYVKNYNSNLRHDNVYITTYFKQIDARRRKQGKRHLLPLKKGERADLIYPINFALHGPEVKALTSAMIKCIPLIVICLLLLGLDLGVQNIMDITIKHSNISYNFGFRHNLEVIVGGTGFLARFLRNTIGNINTSSNALHVTNNTVCLAQPIHLTSQQYIGICLLLSITLILPFVQIYMSRLRRVLAAYFYPKTEKRRILHLYNELLRYRDLYLNIKRKNLMITANRHRNFMMSIPGMLFRQMKWLRVIIKRHCLVCNAKETKTSYICKTSYCDTAYCLDCWKEIKKCCFVCLPDDLIENYFCED
;
A
#
# COMPACT_ATOMS: atom_id res chain seq x y z
N MET A 1 2.21 47.86 66.34
CA MET A 1 3.27 47.25 65.49
C MET A 1 3.16 45.74 65.30
N ARG A 2 3.06 44.89 66.35
CA ARG A 2 2.98 43.41 66.16
C ARG A 2 1.80 42.92 65.32
N VAL A 3 0.63 43.56 65.42
CA VAL A 3 -0.56 43.20 64.60
C VAL A 3 -0.35 43.52 63.12
N TRP A 4 0.28 44.65 62.79
CA TRP A 4 0.62 45.03 61.42
C TRP A 4 1.73 44.17 60.82
N HIS A 5 2.71 43.75 61.63
CA HIS A 5 3.73 42.77 61.20
C HIS A 5 3.13 41.40 60.92
N ILE A 6 2.21 40.92 61.76
CA ILE A 6 1.51 39.64 61.54
C ILE A 6 0.60 39.74 60.31
N ILE A 7 -0.12 40.84 60.11
CA ILE A 7 -0.95 41.06 58.91
C ILE A 7 -0.08 41.17 57.65
N GLY A 8 1.03 41.90 57.70
CA GLY A 8 1.99 42.03 56.60
C GLY A 8 2.61 40.69 56.20
N VAL A 9 3.11 39.91 57.16
CA VAL A 9 3.66 38.56 56.92
C VAL A 9 2.58 37.61 56.39
N ARG A 10 1.34 37.68 56.90
CA ARG A 10 0.22 36.88 56.39
C ARG A 10 -0.19 37.30 54.98
N CYS A 11 -0.11 38.58 54.63
CA CYS A 11 -0.35 39.08 53.28
C CYS A 11 0.76 38.66 52.28
N VAL A 12 2.03 38.68 52.71
CA VAL A 12 3.16 38.27 51.86
C VAL A 12 3.19 36.74 51.66
N LEU A 13 3.00 35.94 52.71
CA LEU A 13 2.80 34.49 52.56
C LEU A 13 1.51 34.16 51.80
N SER A 14 0.48 35.01 51.90
CA SER A 14 -0.76 34.89 51.14
C SER A 14 -0.63 35.36 49.69
N SER A 15 0.44 36.05 49.25
CA SER A 15 0.60 36.44 47.84
C SER A 15 1.44 35.42 47.04
N LEU A 16 2.28 34.63 47.71
CA LEU A 16 3.12 33.61 47.07
C LEU A 16 2.30 32.47 46.44
N ILE A 17 1.31 31.96 47.16
CA ILE A 17 0.46 30.87 46.68
C ILE A 17 -0.36 31.27 45.42
N PRO A 18 -1.09 32.40 45.37
CA PRO A 18 -1.85 32.79 44.18
C PRO A 18 -0.94 33.17 43.01
N PHE A 19 0.25 33.73 43.28
CA PHE A 19 1.26 33.96 42.25
C PHE A 19 1.76 32.64 41.63
N SER A 20 2.12 31.66 42.46
CA SER A 20 2.55 30.33 41.98
C SER A 20 1.45 29.61 41.19
N LEU A 21 0.20 29.71 41.63
CA LEU A 21 -0.96 29.17 40.92
C LEU A 21 -1.19 29.88 39.58
N SER A 22 -1.13 31.22 39.56
CA SER A 22 -1.26 32.01 38.34
C SER A 22 -0.15 31.70 37.33
N LEU A 23 1.10 31.55 37.81
CA LEU A 23 2.24 31.16 37.00
C LEU A 23 2.06 29.76 36.40
N ALA A 24 1.64 28.78 37.21
CA ALA A 24 1.35 27.44 36.74
C ALA A 24 0.25 27.44 35.67
N LEU A 25 -0.81 28.22 35.88
CA LEU A 25 -1.90 28.37 34.91
C LEU A 25 -1.44 29.02 33.60
N TYR A 26 -0.59 30.04 33.67
CA TYR A 26 -0.02 30.69 32.50
C TYR A 26 0.77 29.70 31.63
N PHE A 27 1.69 28.92 32.24
CA PHE A 27 2.46 27.92 31.51
C PHE A 27 1.60 26.78 30.95
N LEU A 28 0.48 26.46 31.61
CA LEU A 28 -0.43 25.41 31.17
C LEU A 28 -1.43 25.85 30.10
N LEU A 29 -1.70 27.15 29.97
CA LEU A 29 -2.78 27.67 29.11
C LEU A 29 -2.31 28.54 27.97
N VAL A 30 -1.47 29.51 28.31
CA VAL A 30 -1.14 30.64 27.45
C VAL A 30 0.18 30.37 26.73
N TYR A 31 1.17 29.85 27.45
CA TYR A 31 2.46 29.50 26.87
C TYR A 31 2.37 28.51 25.69
N PRO A 32 1.53 27.45 25.71
CA PRO A 32 1.42 26.51 24.60
C PRO A 32 0.77 27.09 23.33
N LEU A 33 0.14 28.26 23.42
CA LEU A 33 -0.54 28.92 22.30
C LEU A 33 0.49 29.67 21.45
N THR A 34 1.06 28.98 20.47
CA THR A 34 2.07 29.53 19.55
C THR A 34 1.52 30.56 18.58
N THR A 35 0.19 30.70 18.45
CA THR A 35 -0.47 31.68 17.57
C THR A 35 -0.54 33.08 18.16
N LEU A 36 -0.37 33.23 19.48
CA LEU A 36 -0.42 34.52 20.15
C LEU A 36 0.95 35.22 20.09
N ASN A 37 0.92 36.53 19.84
CA ASN A 37 2.10 37.39 19.91
C ASN A 37 2.63 37.44 21.36
N ASP A 38 3.95 37.51 21.52
CA ASP A 38 4.59 37.43 22.85
C ASP A 38 4.21 38.60 23.76
N GLN A 39 3.98 39.79 23.20
CA GLN A 39 3.44 40.93 23.95
C GLN A 39 2.05 40.64 24.54
N ILE A 40 1.18 39.97 23.78
CA ILE A 40 -0.16 39.59 24.24
C ILE A 40 -0.06 38.55 25.36
N LYS A 41 0.87 37.58 25.25
CA LYS A 41 1.10 36.57 26.30
C LYS A 41 1.52 37.23 27.62
N VAL A 42 2.43 38.20 27.58
CA VAL A 42 2.87 38.95 28.78
C VAL A 42 1.71 39.75 29.38
N CYS A 43 0.90 40.44 28.57
CA CYS A 43 -0.29 41.13 29.06
C CYS A 43 -1.27 40.18 29.76
N ILE A 44 -1.56 39.01 29.16
CA ILE A 44 -2.42 37.99 29.79
C ILE A 44 -1.83 37.51 31.12
N PHE A 45 -0.51 37.29 31.19
CA PHE A 45 0.16 36.90 32.43
C PHE A 45 -0.03 37.94 33.54
N ILE A 46 0.18 39.22 33.24
CA ILE A 46 0.04 40.31 34.22
C ILE A 46 -1.41 40.41 34.71
N VAL A 47 -2.37 40.42 33.78
CA VAL A 47 -3.80 40.48 34.11
C VAL A 47 -4.23 39.28 34.94
N ASN A 48 -3.80 38.07 34.57
CA ASN A 48 -4.11 36.85 35.32
C ASN A 48 -3.55 36.92 36.75
N ASN A 49 -2.31 37.36 36.93
CA ASN A 49 -1.72 37.55 38.26
C ASN A 49 -2.47 38.57 39.11
N ALA A 50 -2.90 39.68 38.51
CA ALA A 50 -3.69 40.70 39.20
C ALA A 50 -5.04 40.13 39.68
N ILE A 51 -5.77 39.42 38.81
CA ILE A 51 -7.04 38.77 39.15
C ILE A 51 -6.87 37.74 40.25
N PHE A 52 -5.87 36.85 40.12
CA PHE A 52 -5.61 35.82 41.11
C PHE A 52 -5.24 36.43 42.46
N SER A 53 -4.33 37.41 42.49
CA SER A 53 -3.88 38.05 43.74
C SER A 53 -5.01 38.81 44.44
N PHE A 54 -5.76 39.62 43.69
CA PHE A 54 -6.88 40.40 44.23
C PHE A 54 -8.04 39.49 44.68
N GLY A 55 -8.41 38.51 43.86
CA GLY A 55 -9.47 37.55 44.18
C GLY A 55 -9.13 36.72 45.42
N TRP A 56 -7.88 36.29 45.56
CA TRP A 56 -7.42 35.58 46.75
C TRP A 56 -7.44 36.48 47.99
N ALA A 57 -7.13 37.77 47.87
CA ALA A 57 -7.21 38.68 49.01
C ALA A 57 -8.67 38.85 49.49
N MET A 58 -9.63 39.04 48.58
CA MET A 58 -11.01 39.44 48.95
C MET A 58 -11.98 38.31 49.28
N SER A 59 -11.89 37.14 48.64
CA SER A 59 -12.98 36.15 48.69
C SER A 59 -12.54 34.76 49.10
N THR A 60 -13.18 34.20 50.13
CA THR A 60 -13.00 32.78 50.51
C THR A 60 -13.51 31.82 49.43
N ASN A 61 -14.57 32.21 48.69
CA ASN A 61 -15.06 31.47 47.53
C ASN A 61 -14.00 31.40 46.44
N PHE A 62 -13.30 32.50 46.18
CA PHE A 62 -12.22 32.52 45.21
C PHE A 62 -11.03 31.69 45.70
N ARG A 63 -10.62 31.81 46.98
CA ARG A 63 -9.54 30.99 47.57
C ARG A 63 -9.77 29.49 47.43
N CYS A 64 -10.98 29.04 47.77
CA CYS A 64 -11.34 27.63 47.65
C CYS A 64 -11.37 27.21 46.18
N SER A 65 -12.00 28.02 45.31
CA SER A 65 -12.13 27.70 43.88
C SER A 65 -10.78 27.64 43.16
N THR A 66 -9.82 28.52 43.47
CA THR A 66 -8.49 28.49 42.83
C THR A 66 -7.68 27.25 43.21
N LEU A 67 -7.71 26.84 44.47
CA LEU A 67 -7.09 25.58 44.89
C LEU A 67 -7.82 24.36 44.30
N MET A 68 -9.15 24.44 44.16
CA MET A 68 -9.96 23.42 43.49
C MET A 68 -9.61 23.29 42.00
N ILE A 69 -9.39 24.40 41.29
CA ILE A 69 -8.96 24.39 39.89
C ILE A 69 -7.71 23.52 39.77
N PHE A 70 -6.69 23.75 40.62
CA PHE A 70 -5.46 22.97 40.59
C PHE A 70 -5.71 21.47 40.86
N LEU A 71 -6.52 21.14 41.86
CA LEU A 71 -6.91 19.74 42.13
C LEU A 71 -7.66 19.10 40.96
N LEU A 72 -8.56 19.83 40.31
CA LEU A 72 -9.30 19.34 39.15
C LEU A 72 -8.40 19.18 37.91
N ILE A 73 -7.39 20.05 37.73
CA ILE A 73 -6.39 19.88 36.67
C ILE A 73 -5.61 18.58 36.86
N LEU A 74 -5.11 18.34 38.07
CA LEU A 74 -4.37 17.12 38.38
C LEU A 74 -5.23 15.84 38.30
N CYS A 75 -6.55 15.96 38.32
CA CYS A 75 -7.47 14.85 38.54
C CYS A 75 -8.36 14.53 37.34
N GLN A 76 -8.92 15.55 36.67
CA GLN A 76 -9.83 15.43 35.52
C GLN A 76 -9.15 15.69 34.17
N ARG A 77 -8.02 16.39 34.17
CA ARG A 77 -7.25 16.67 32.93
C ARG A 77 -6.33 15.52 32.55
N THR A 78 -6.16 14.55 33.44
CA THR A 78 -5.36 13.34 33.29
C THR A 78 -5.72 12.56 32.03
N GLY A 79 -7.02 12.30 31.77
CA GLY A 79 -7.46 11.63 30.55
C GLY A 79 -7.10 12.40 29.28
N ALA A 80 -7.49 13.66 29.17
CA ALA A 80 -7.23 14.48 27.98
C ALA A 80 -5.73 14.81 27.77
N LEU A 81 -4.97 14.99 28.84
CA LEU A 81 -3.53 15.20 28.78
C LEU A 81 -2.81 13.91 28.40
N THR A 82 -3.16 12.78 29.00
CA THR A 82 -2.55 11.49 28.63
C THR A 82 -2.87 11.12 27.20
N THR A 83 -4.09 11.34 26.71
CA THR A 83 -4.41 11.14 25.28
C THR A 83 -3.61 12.08 24.39
N THR A 84 -3.40 13.34 24.79
CA THR A 84 -2.60 14.29 23.98
C THR A 84 -1.12 13.92 23.95
N ILE A 85 -0.55 13.57 25.11
CA ILE A 85 0.83 13.09 25.23
C ILE A 85 0.99 11.78 24.45
N ALA A 86 -0.02 10.90 24.50
CA ALA A 86 -0.04 9.66 23.73
C ALA A 86 -0.04 9.90 22.23
N ILE A 87 -0.93 10.78 21.73
CA ILE A 87 -0.94 11.15 20.32
C ILE A 87 0.43 11.70 19.92
N LYS A 88 1.02 12.59 20.73
CA LYS A 88 2.37 13.12 20.46
C LYS A 88 3.46 12.04 20.46
N ALA A 89 3.42 11.10 21.41
CA ALA A 89 4.38 10.02 21.49
C ALA A 89 4.26 9.05 20.31
N ILE A 90 3.03 8.79 19.86
CA ILE A 90 2.74 7.96 18.69
C ILE A 90 3.21 8.65 17.40
N THR A 91 2.84 9.93 17.22
CA THR A 91 3.15 10.67 15.99
C THR A 91 4.60 11.16 15.91
N GLY A 92 5.33 11.17 17.02
CA GLY A 92 6.79 11.39 17.06
C GLY A 92 7.59 10.11 17.32
N GLY A 93 6.97 8.93 17.24
CA GLY A 93 7.58 7.64 17.55
C GLY A 93 7.23 6.59 16.49
N PRO A 94 6.36 5.61 16.78
CA PRO A 94 6.12 4.44 15.92
C PRO A 94 5.56 4.78 14.55
N VAL A 95 4.69 5.79 14.42
CA VAL A 95 4.07 6.14 13.13
C VAL A 95 5.09 6.64 12.11
N PRO A 96 5.88 7.70 12.37
CA PRO A 96 6.88 8.14 11.42
C PRO A 96 7.99 7.11 11.21
N ASN A 97 8.34 6.33 12.26
CA ASN A 97 9.33 5.26 12.13
C ASN A 97 8.88 4.19 11.13
N MET A 98 7.64 3.69 11.27
CA MET A 98 7.01 2.74 10.35
C MET A 98 6.92 3.31 8.94
N MET A 99 6.49 4.56 8.77
CA MET A 99 6.37 5.20 7.46
C MET A 99 7.73 5.36 6.77
N LYS A 100 8.77 5.73 7.52
CA LYS A 100 10.14 5.84 6.99
C LYS A 100 10.71 4.48 6.60
N ASN A 101 10.41 3.46 7.39
CA ASN A 101 10.76 2.07 7.12
C ASN A 101 10.08 1.53 5.84
N ILE A 102 8.81 1.86 5.61
CA ILE A 102 8.10 1.54 4.37
C ILE A 102 8.74 2.27 3.18
N GLU A 103 9.07 3.55 3.33
CA GLU A 103 9.75 4.33 2.30
C GLU A 103 11.11 3.70 1.91
N LEU A 104 11.92 3.30 2.90
CA LEU A 104 13.19 2.60 2.68
C LEU A 104 13.03 1.27 1.96
N LEU A 105 12.00 0.50 2.31
CA LEU A 105 11.67 -0.76 1.64
C LEU A 105 11.28 -0.54 0.17
N VAL A 106 10.49 0.49 -0.13
CA VAL A 106 10.13 0.86 -1.52
C VAL A 106 11.36 1.30 -2.31
N MET A 107 12.24 2.11 -1.72
CA MET A 107 13.51 2.51 -2.33
C MET A 107 14.43 1.31 -2.61
N SER A 108 14.46 0.31 -1.71
CA SER A 108 15.22 -0.93 -1.89
C SER A 108 14.71 -1.74 -3.10
N PHE A 109 13.39 -1.87 -3.24
CA PHE A 109 12.78 -2.54 -4.38
C PHE A 109 13.01 -1.81 -5.70
N GLU A 110 12.95 -0.47 -5.70
CA GLU A 110 13.26 0.35 -6.88
C GLU A 110 14.72 0.16 -7.32
N CYS A 111 15.67 0.25 -6.39
CA CYS A 111 17.10 0.06 -6.68
C CYS A 111 17.39 -1.35 -7.22
N THR A 112 16.80 -2.38 -6.61
CA THR A 112 16.91 -3.76 -7.09
C THR A 112 16.30 -3.90 -8.49
N GLY A 113 15.15 -3.26 -8.70
CA GLY A 113 14.44 -3.23 -9.97
C GLY A 113 15.27 -2.57 -11.07
N GLU A 114 15.84 -1.41 -10.82
CA GLU A 114 16.72 -0.70 -11.74
C GLU A 114 17.97 -1.53 -12.06
N MET A 115 18.56 -2.19 -11.05
CA MET A 115 19.68 -3.11 -11.26
C MET A 115 19.29 -4.27 -12.20
N THR A 116 18.13 -4.89 -12.00
CA THR A 116 17.65 -5.96 -12.90
C THR A 116 17.37 -5.47 -14.31
N LEU A 117 16.84 -4.26 -14.48
CA LEU A 117 16.64 -3.65 -15.79
C LEU A 117 17.97 -3.36 -16.49
N ASN A 118 18.95 -2.82 -15.77
CA ASN A 118 20.28 -2.55 -16.30
C ASN A 118 20.99 -3.84 -16.72
N HIS A 119 20.93 -4.90 -15.90
CA HIS A 119 21.45 -6.22 -16.27
C HIS A 119 20.72 -6.80 -17.49
N THR A 120 19.39 -6.70 -17.56
CA THR A 120 18.60 -7.17 -18.71
C THR A 120 18.97 -6.40 -19.98
N LYS A 121 19.13 -5.08 -19.89
CA LYS A 121 19.57 -4.22 -21.00
C LYS A 121 20.97 -4.60 -21.46
N MET A 122 21.88 -4.88 -20.55
CA MET A 122 23.24 -5.31 -20.85
C MET A 122 23.25 -6.68 -21.54
N MET A 123 22.49 -7.65 -21.03
CA MET A 123 22.31 -8.98 -21.62
C MET A 123 21.71 -8.88 -23.02
N TYR A 124 20.62 -8.12 -23.19
CA TYR A 124 19.98 -7.91 -24.49
C TYR A 124 20.92 -7.23 -25.49
N THR A 125 21.64 -6.19 -25.06
CA THR A 125 22.56 -5.46 -25.95
C THR A 125 23.70 -6.35 -26.41
N SER A 126 24.25 -7.17 -25.51
CA SER A 126 25.32 -8.13 -25.82
C SER A 126 24.83 -9.26 -26.72
N MET A 127 23.63 -9.80 -26.46
CA MET A 127 22.99 -10.83 -27.30
C MET A 127 22.66 -10.33 -28.71
N MET A 128 22.22 -9.08 -28.84
CA MET A 128 21.82 -8.49 -30.12
C MET A 128 23.00 -7.85 -30.87
N GLU A 129 24.19 -7.80 -30.27
CA GLU A 129 25.41 -7.28 -30.90
C GLU A 129 25.75 -7.98 -32.24
N PRO A 130 25.82 -9.32 -32.34
CA PRO A 130 26.10 -9.98 -33.62
C PRO A 130 25.06 -9.65 -34.69
N VAL A 131 23.77 -9.59 -34.31
CA VAL A 131 22.68 -9.23 -35.22
C VAL A 131 22.83 -7.79 -35.72
N LYS A 132 23.13 -6.84 -34.82
CA LYS A 132 23.40 -5.44 -35.20
C LYS A 132 24.60 -5.34 -36.15
N ARG A 133 25.66 -6.13 -35.95
CA ARG A 133 26.83 -6.17 -36.84
C ARG A 133 26.46 -6.70 -38.23
N ILE A 134 25.68 -7.80 -38.31
CA ILE A 134 25.21 -8.38 -39.58
C ILE A 134 24.40 -7.36 -40.37
N PHE A 135 23.35 -6.81 -39.75
CA PHE A 135 22.49 -5.84 -40.43
C PHE A 135 23.22 -4.53 -40.75
N GLY A 136 24.14 -4.08 -39.89
CA GLY A 136 24.98 -2.91 -40.16
C GLY A 136 25.94 -3.11 -41.34
N GLN A 137 26.50 -4.31 -41.53
CA GLN A 137 27.32 -4.62 -42.71
C GLN A 137 26.47 -4.73 -43.98
N LEU A 138 25.27 -5.32 -43.90
CA LEU A 138 24.33 -5.41 -45.02
C LEU A 138 23.89 -4.02 -45.49
N THR A 139 23.49 -3.13 -44.59
CA THR A 139 23.08 -1.75 -44.94
C THR A 139 24.25 -0.93 -45.49
N LYS A 140 25.46 -1.08 -44.94
CA LYS A 140 26.66 -0.41 -45.47
C LYS A 140 27.01 -0.87 -46.88
N ARG A 141 26.72 -2.13 -47.21
CA ARG A 141 27.12 -2.74 -48.49
C ARG A 141 26.02 -2.74 -49.55
N SER A 142 24.76 -2.53 -49.17
CA SER A 142 23.64 -2.42 -50.13
C SER A 142 23.84 -1.26 -51.12
N SER A 143 24.51 -0.17 -50.71
CA SER A 143 24.86 0.94 -51.62
C SER A 143 25.92 0.57 -52.66
N ASN A 144 26.80 -0.38 -52.36
CA ASN A 144 27.81 -0.89 -53.30
C ASN A 144 27.28 -2.07 -54.14
N LEU A 145 26.09 -2.58 -53.85
CA LEU A 145 25.47 -3.68 -54.59
C LEU A 145 25.30 -3.33 -56.07
N THR A 146 24.94 -2.08 -56.39
CA THR A 146 24.85 -1.59 -57.77
C THR A 146 26.16 -1.69 -58.53
N LYS A 147 27.30 -1.52 -57.84
CA LYS A 147 28.63 -1.68 -58.41
C LYS A 147 28.98 -3.16 -58.63
N ASP A 148 28.67 -4.02 -57.66
CA ASP A 148 28.93 -5.47 -57.76
C ASP A 148 28.02 -6.14 -58.82
N THR A 149 26.79 -5.64 -59.01
CA THR A 149 25.85 -6.09 -60.07
C THR A 149 26.30 -5.66 -61.47
N LYS A 150 27.11 -4.59 -61.58
CA LYS A 150 27.59 -4.09 -62.87
C LYS A 150 28.48 -5.11 -63.60
N GLU A 151 29.34 -5.83 -62.87
CA GLU A 151 30.19 -6.89 -63.43
C GLU A 151 29.36 -7.98 -64.11
N ILE A 152 28.30 -8.46 -63.44
CA ILE A 152 27.38 -9.46 -64.04
C ILE A 152 26.62 -8.87 -65.22
N THR A 153 26.19 -7.62 -65.11
CA THR A 153 25.46 -6.95 -66.19
C THR A 153 26.35 -6.83 -67.42
N ASP A 154 27.62 -6.51 -67.25
CA ASP A 154 28.60 -6.39 -68.33
C ASP A 154 28.90 -7.77 -68.97
N ASP A 155 28.96 -8.85 -68.17
CA ASP A 155 29.16 -10.23 -68.67
C ASP A 155 27.91 -10.76 -69.41
N PHE A 156 26.70 -10.45 -68.92
CA PHE A 156 25.46 -10.89 -69.56
C PHE A 156 25.12 -10.06 -70.81
N ARG A 157 25.67 -8.85 -70.93
CA ARG A 157 25.44 -7.95 -72.05
C ARG A 157 25.83 -8.56 -73.39
N GLU A 158 26.91 -9.33 -73.47
CA GLU A 158 27.30 -9.99 -74.72
C GLU A 158 26.23 -11.00 -75.20
N VAL A 159 25.62 -11.72 -74.26
CA VAL A 159 24.53 -12.67 -74.54
C VAL A 159 23.25 -11.91 -74.91
N GLU A 160 22.93 -10.84 -74.21
CA GLU A 160 21.80 -9.95 -74.50
C GLU A 160 21.93 -9.33 -75.90
N GLU A 161 23.11 -8.79 -76.24
CA GLU A 161 23.42 -8.24 -77.57
C GLU A 161 23.27 -9.32 -78.66
N GLU A 162 23.73 -10.55 -78.43
CA GLU A 162 23.63 -11.63 -79.42
C GLU A 162 22.18 -12.10 -79.64
N VAL A 163 21.38 -12.16 -78.57
CA VAL A 163 19.95 -12.52 -78.61
C VAL A 163 19.12 -11.42 -79.29
N GLU A 164 19.45 -10.15 -79.03
CA GLU A 164 18.78 -8.99 -79.61
C GLU A 164 19.27 -8.63 -81.02
N SER A 165 20.48 -9.02 -81.39
CA SER A 165 21.11 -8.69 -82.66
C SER A 165 20.24 -9.08 -83.86
N THR A 166 20.22 -8.18 -84.86
CA THR A 166 19.56 -8.36 -86.15
C THR A 166 20.56 -8.47 -87.29
N GLU A 167 21.84 -8.68 -86.97
CA GLU A 167 22.89 -8.81 -87.98
C GLU A 167 22.86 -10.21 -88.64
N GLY A 168 23.27 -10.26 -89.91
CA GLY A 168 23.47 -11.51 -90.64
C GLY A 168 22.23 -12.10 -91.32
N TYR A 169 21.16 -11.33 -91.55
CA TYR A 169 20.00 -11.71 -92.38
C TYR A 169 19.18 -10.46 -92.78
N ASP A 170 18.20 -10.60 -93.67
CA ASP A 170 17.30 -9.50 -94.07
C ASP A 170 16.16 -9.30 -93.05
N ASN A 171 16.10 -8.11 -92.46
CA ASN A 171 15.06 -7.70 -91.51
C ASN A 171 13.64 -7.74 -92.08
N VAL A 172 13.49 -7.65 -93.41
CA VAL A 172 12.18 -7.81 -94.07
C VAL A 172 11.67 -9.24 -93.91
N ARG A 173 12.55 -10.23 -94.09
CA ARG A 173 12.22 -11.67 -93.98
C ARG A 173 11.90 -12.09 -92.54
N GLU A 174 12.53 -11.47 -91.55
CA GLU A 174 12.13 -11.64 -90.14
C GLU A 174 10.70 -11.14 -89.89
N LYS A 175 10.36 -9.94 -90.37
CA LYS A 175 9.02 -9.36 -90.19
C LYS A 175 7.94 -10.17 -90.89
N GLU A 176 8.24 -10.73 -92.05
CA GLU A 176 7.34 -11.62 -92.79
C GLU A 176 7.05 -12.89 -91.99
N LEU A 177 8.08 -13.60 -91.53
CA LEU A 177 7.93 -14.81 -90.72
C LEU A 177 7.23 -14.54 -89.38
N ILE A 178 7.50 -13.40 -88.73
CA ILE A 178 6.77 -12.98 -87.53
C ILE A 178 5.29 -12.78 -87.87
N ARG A 179 4.97 -12.12 -88.99
CA ARG A 179 3.58 -11.89 -89.42
C ARG A 179 2.87 -13.21 -89.72
N GLU A 180 3.51 -14.12 -90.44
CA GLU A 180 2.98 -15.46 -90.71
C GLU A 180 2.72 -16.26 -89.43
N GLU A 181 3.62 -16.19 -88.45
CA GLU A 181 3.49 -16.89 -87.18
C GLU A 181 2.38 -16.29 -86.31
N ILE A 182 2.23 -14.96 -86.31
CA ILE A 182 1.13 -14.24 -85.63
C ILE A 182 -0.21 -14.59 -86.29
N GLU A 183 -0.29 -14.63 -87.62
CA GLU A 183 -1.50 -15.01 -88.35
C GLU A 183 -1.88 -16.47 -88.08
N ARG A 184 -0.89 -17.37 -87.99
CA ARG A 184 -1.11 -18.80 -87.66
C ARG A 184 -1.58 -19.01 -86.22
N ASN A 185 -1.05 -18.28 -85.25
CA ASN A 185 -1.31 -18.54 -83.83
C ASN A 185 -2.22 -17.51 -83.12
N LYS A 186 -2.74 -16.50 -83.85
CA LYS A 186 -3.73 -15.46 -83.50
C LYS A 186 -3.60 -14.68 -82.17
N THR A 187 -2.76 -15.06 -81.22
CA THR A 187 -2.58 -14.37 -79.92
C THR A 187 -1.23 -14.58 -79.23
N LEU A 188 -0.23 -15.23 -79.83
CA LEU A 188 1.01 -15.58 -79.12
C LEU A 188 2.05 -14.44 -79.14
N LEU A 189 2.45 -13.95 -77.97
CA LEU A 189 3.70 -13.19 -77.78
C LEU A 189 4.87 -14.17 -77.96
N MET A 190 5.80 -13.88 -78.86
CA MET A 190 6.88 -14.81 -79.18
C MET A 190 7.85 -14.97 -78.01
N ASN A 191 7.89 -16.15 -77.38
CA ASN A 191 8.86 -16.46 -76.31
C ASN A 191 10.30 -16.28 -76.80
N THR A 192 11.20 -15.89 -75.91
CA THR A 192 12.63 -15.64 -76.21
C THR A 192 13.28 -16.84 -76.90
N GLN A 193 12.96 -18.06 -76.49
CA GLN A 193 13.40 -19.31 -77.14
C GLN A 193 13.06 -19.36 -78.64
N LYS A 194 11.79 -19.07 -78.98
CA LYS A 194 11.30 -19.14 -80.37
C LYS A 194 11.90 -18.01 -81.19
N LYS A 195 11.98 -16.81 -80.61
CA LYS A 195 12.57 -15.63 -81.24
C LYS A 195 14.04 -15.89 -81.60
N PHE A 196 14.83 -16.39 -80.66
CA PHE A 196 16.24 -16.67 -80.89
C PHE A 196 16.43 -17.81 -81.92
N SER A 197 15.68 -18.92 -81.80
CA SER A 197 15.74 -20.01 -82.77
C SER A 197 15.39 -19.60 -84.20
N MET A 198 14.40 -18.73 -84.36
CA MET A 198 14.00 -18.21 -85.66
C MET A 198 15.11 -17.33 -86.27
N LYS A 199 15.68 -16.41 -85.49
CA LYS A 199 16.79 -15.56 -85.94
C LYS A 199 18.02 -16.38 -86.34
N THR A 200 18.40 -17.40 -85.57
CA THR A 200 19.53 -18.27 -85.92
C THR A 200 19.29 -19.05 -87.22
N PHE A 201 18.04 -19.48 -87.46
CA PHE A 201 17.67 -20.10 -88.73
C PHE A 201 17.83 -19.13 -89.91
N LEU A 202 17.36 -17.89 -89.78
CA LEU A 202 17.51 -16.85 -90.81
C LEU A 202 18.98 -16.54 -91.12
N ARG A 203 19.84 -16.49 -90.10
CA ARG A 203 21.29 -16.30 -90.29
C ARG A 203 21.92 -17.46 -91.08
N CYS A 204 21.51 -18.69 -90.82
CA CYS A 204 21.98 -19.85 -91.56
C CYS A 204 21.51 -19.80 -93.02
N GLU A 205 20.23 -19.51 -93.25
CA GLU A 205 19.66 -19.35 -94.58
C GLU A 205 20.40 -18.27 -95.38
N TYR A 206 20.67 -17.12 -94.76
CA TYR A 206 21.42 -16.03 -95.36
C TYR A 206 22.86 -16.43 -95.76
N LEU A 207 23.56 -17.24 -94.95
CA LEU A 207 24.89 -17.75 -95.31
C LEU A 207 24.87 -18.65 -96.55
N PHE A 208 23.84 -19.49 -96.69
CA PHE A 208 23.67 -20.33 -97.88
C PHE A 208 23.30 -19.51 -99.11
N GLU A 209 22.37 -18.56 -98.99
CA GLU A 209 22.01 -17.65 -100.08
C GLU A 209 23.22 -16.83 -100.55
N MET A 210 24.01 -16.31 -99.60
CA MET A 210 25.27 -15.60 -99.89
C MET A 210 26.28 -16.53 -100.56
N GLY A 211 26.43 -17.78 -100.09
CA GLY A 211 27.32 -18.77 -100.68
C GLY A 211 26.94 -19.13 -102.11
N ILE A 212 25.64 -19.26 -102.40
CA ILE A 212 25.10 -19.50 -103.74
C ILE A 212 25.37 -18.29 -104.64
N GLY A 213 25.14 -17.08 -104.15
CA GLY A 213 25.47 -15.84 -104.87
C GLY A 213 26.94 -15.78 -105.27
N LYS A 214 27.85 -15.99 -104.30
CA LYS A 214 29.30 -16.03 -104.56
C LYS A 214 29.71 -17.17 -105.49
N CYS A 215 29.04 -18.32 -105.44
CA CYS A 215 29.27 -19.41 -106.38
C CYS A 215 28.91 -18.99 -107.80
N HIS A 216 27.76 -18.35 -107.99
CA HIS A 216 27.35 -17.83 -109.30
C HIS A 216 28.35 -16.80 -109.83
N GLU A 217 28.78 -15.86 -109.00
CA GLU A 217 29.81 -14.86 -109.33
C GLU A 217 31.13 -15.51 -109.71
N TRP A 218 31.56 -16.56 -109.00
CA TRP A 218 32.79 -17.28 -109.31
C TRP A 218 32.74 -17.95 -110.69
N PHE A 219 31.61 -18.58 -111.05
CA PHE A 219 31.44 -19.17 -112.37
C PHE A 219 31.39 -18.11 -113.48
N ASP A 220 30.76 -16.97 -113.24
CA ASP A 220 30.78 -15.83 -114.17
C ASP A 220 32.21 -15.35 -114.42
N GLN A 221 32.94 -15.09 -113.34
CA GLN A 221 34.31 -14.63 -113.41
C GLN A 221 35.21 -15.63 -114.15
N LYS A 222 35.08 -16.94 -113.88
CA LYS A 222 35.87 -17.97 -114.55
C LYS A 222 35.47 -18.18 -116.00
N TYR A 223 34.20 -17.96 -116.35
CA TYR A 223 33.76 -17.98 -117.73
C TYR A 223 34.40 -16.83 -118.53
N ASP A 224 34.39 -15.61 -117.99
CA ASP A 224 35.00 -14.44 -118.62
C ASP A 224 36.52 -14.60 -118.78
N GLU A 225 37.22 -15.04 -117.73
CA GLU A 225 38.67 -15.34 -117.77
C GLU A 225 39.00 -16.42 -118.84
N CYS A 226 38.15 -17.44 -118.98
CA CYS A 226 38.31 -18.50 -119.98
C CYS A 226 38.15 -17.96 -121.41
N MET A 227 37.15 -17.10 -121.63
CA MET A 227 36.88 -16.48 -122.94
C MET A 227 38.00 -15.52 -123.37
N GLU A 228 38.64 -14.83 -122.42
CA GLU A 228 39.80 -13.96 -122.68
C GLU A 228 41.10 -14.75 -122.96
N THR A 229 41.30 -15.90 -122.30
CA THR A 229 42.54 -16.69 -122.43
C THR A 229 42.63 -17.48 -123.74
N ILE A 230 41.49 -17.93 -124.29
CA ILE A 230 41.45 -18.76 -125.52
C ILE A 230 41.19 -17.88 -126.74
N TRP A 231 42.26 -17.51 -127.45
CA TRP A 231 42.27 -16.60 -128.60
C TRP A 231 41.63 -17.12 -129.91
N LEU A 232 41.26 -18.41 -129.99
CA LEU A 232 40.66 -19.01 -131.20
C LEU A 232 39.10 -18.93 -131.15
N PRO A 233 38.45 -18.18 -132.06
CA PRO A 233 37.03 -17.79 -131.93
C PRO A 233 36.01 -18.92 -132.08
N VAL A 234 36.40 -20.09 -132.60
CA VAL A 234 35.51 -21.26 -132.73
C VAL A 234 35.71 -22.28 -131.60
N LEU A 235 36.91 -22.32 -131.00
CA LEU A 235 37.25 -23.27 -129.93
C LEU A 235 36.95 -22.73 -128.52
N ASN A 236 36.93 -21.40 -128.31
CA ASN A 236 36.67 -20.82 -126.98
C ASN A 236 35.26 -21.19 -126.46
N HIS A 237 34.25 -21.18 -127.33
CA HIS A 237 32.87 -21.42 -126.94
C HIS A 237 32.63 -22.88 -126.53
N ALA A 238 33.38 -23.84 -127.09
CA ALA A 238 33.28 -25.25 -126.74
C ALA A 238 34.04 -25.57 -125.44
N LEU A 239 35.25 -25.02 -125.25
CA LEU A 239 36.08 -25.28 -124.07
C LEU A 239 35.61 -24.52 -122.82
N CYS A 240 35.04 -23.32 -122.97
CA CYS A 240 34.55 -22.51 -121.85
C CYS A 240 33.08 -22.79 -121.48
N TRP A 241 32.36 -23.59 -122.28
CA TRP A 241 30.95 -23.97 -122.00
C TRP A 241 30.72 -24.58 -120.60
N PRO A 242 31.60 -25.44 -120.04
CA PRO A 242 31.43 -25.98 -118.69
C PRO A 242 31.30 -24.90 -117.61
N MET A 243 31.88 -23.71 -117.81
CA MET A 243 31.79 -22.60 -116.86
C MET A 243 30.42 -21.89 -116.88
N LYS A 244 29.56 -22.17 -117.87
CA LYS A 244 28.14 -21.73 -117.86
C LYS A 244 27.22 -22.63 -117.03
N LEU A 245 27.70 -23.76 -116.51
CA LEU A 245 26.91 -24.73 -115.76
C LEU A 245 26.66 -24.27 -114.31
N LYS A 246 26.11 -23.07 -114.16
CA LYS A 246 25.73 -22.44 -112.89
C LYS A 246 24.70 -23.22 -112.07
N PHE A 247 24.00 -24.19 -112.67
CA PHE A 247 23.05 -25.04 -111.96
C PHE A 247 23.73 -25.85 -110.84
N VAL A 248 25.04 -26.07 -110.92
CA VAL A 248 25.83 -26.72 -109.86
C VAL A 248 25.82 -25.91 -108.56
N CYS A 249 25.76 -24.57 -108.63
CA CYS A 249 25.60 -23.72 -107.45
C CYS A 249 24.26 -23.95 -106.74
N GLY A 250 23.21 -24.32 -107.50
CA GLY A 250 21.91 -24.72 -106.96
C GLY A 250 21.94 -26.02 -106.15
N ALA A 251 23.00 -26.84 -106.25
CA ALA A 251 23.17 -28.01 -105.40
C ALA A 251 23.31 -27.63 -103.91
N LEU A 252 23.75 -26.40 -103.61
CA LEU A 252 23.81 -25.88 -102.25
C LEU A 252 22.41 -25.72 -101.62
N ASN A 253 21.35 -25.48 -102.41
CA ASN A 253 19.97 -25.41 -101.90
C ASN A 253 19.50 -26.75 -101.31
N TRP A 254 20.07 -27.88 -101.74
CA TRP A 254 19.76 -29.18 -101.15
C TRP A 254 20.16 -29.27 -99.66
N PHE A 255 21.15 -28.46 -99.25
CA PHE A 255 21.63 -28.40 -97.88
C PHE A 255 20.86 -27.39 -97.01
N LEU A 256 20.03 -26.50 -97.58
CA LEU A 256 19.25 -25.49 -96.85
C LEU A 256 18.31 -26.10 -95.76
N PRO A 257 17.62 -27.24 -95.99
CA PRO A 257 16.83 -27.90 -94.95
C PRO A 257 17.65 -28.37 -93.74
N LEU A 258 18.97 -28.49 -93.86
CA LEU A 258 19.85 -28.83 -92.73
C LEU A 258 19.92 -27.70 -91.71
N CYS A 259 19.77 -26.43 -92.11
CA CYS A 259 19.69 -25.30 -91.17
C CYS A 259 18.54 -25.52 -90.16
N LYS A 260 17.36 -25.94 -90.65
CA LYS A 260 16.19 -26.20 -89.79
C LYS A 260 16.35 -27.45 -88.92
N LYS A 261 17.14 -28.44 -89.36
CA LYS A 261 17.29 -29.73 -88.67
C LYS A 261 18.45 -29.77 -87.67
N HIS A 262 19.55 -29.07 -87.96
CA HIS A 262 20.79 -29.13 -87.17
C HIS A 262 20.99 -27.94 -86.22
N ILE A 263 20.32 -26.80 -86.43
CA ILE A 263 20.34 -25.67 -85.48
C ILE A 263 19.26 -25.91 -84.43
N ARG A 264 19.49 -26.89 -83.54
CA ARG A 264 18.64 -27.09 -82.37
C ARG A 264 19.27 -26.33 -81.21
N ILE A 265 18.68 -25.20 -80.88
CA ILE A 265 18.97 -24.49 -79.64
C ILE A 265 18.43 -25.33 -78.49
N ASP A 266 19.20 -25.37 -77.39
CA ASP A 266 18.78 -26.06 -76.17
C ASP A 266 17.36 -25.60 -75.78
N PRO A 267 16.40 -26.53 -75.58
CA PRO A 267 15.01 -26.16 -75.27
C PRO A 267 14.86 -25.31 -74.00
N LEU A 268 15.84 -25.32 -73.08
CA LEU A 268 15.81 -24.56 -71.83
C LEU A 268 16.40 -23.14 -71.95
N PHE A 269 17.03 -22.80 -73.07
CA PHE A 269 17.77 -21.55 -73.21
C PHE A 269 16.90 -20.31 -72.91
N GLY A 270 15.69 -20.23 -73.47
CA GLY A 270 14.81 -19.08 -73.29
C GLY A 270 14.34 -18.90 -71.85
N GLU A 271 13.97 -19.98 -71.15
CA GLU A 271 13.57 -19.91 -69.74
C GLU A 271 14.75 -19.49 -68.86
N LEU A 272 15.95 -20.02 -69.13
CA LEU A 272 17.17 -19.66 -68.41
C LEU A 272 17.53 -18.19 -68.64
N TYR A 273 17.44 -17.71 -69.88
CA TYR A 273 17.67 -16.32 -70.23
C TYR A 273 16.68 -15.39 -69.52
N ASP A 274 15.38 -15.67 -69.61
CA ASP A 274 14.34 -14.83 -69.02
C ASP A 274 14.46 -14.78 -67.48
N ASN A 275 14.81 -15.91 -66.84
CA ASN A 275 15.05 -15.97 -65.40
C ASN A 275 16.29 -15.16 -64.97
N ILE A 276 17.39 -15.26 -65.72
CA ILE A 276 18.62 -14.51 -65.43
C ILE A 276 18.41 -13.01 -65.68
N SER A 277 17.80 -12.65 -66.81
CA SER A 277 17.45 -11.26 -67.16
C SER A 277 16.57 -10.63 -66.09
N GLY A 278 15.49 -11.31 -65.69
CA GLY A 278 14.59 -10.83 -64.63
C GLY A 278 15.27 -10.68 -63.27
N ALA A 279 16.18 -11.59 -62.93
CA ALA A 279 16.98 -11.49 -61.72
C ALA A 279 17.93 -10.27 -61.78
N ILE A 280 18.65 -10.08 -62.88
CA ILE A 280 19.54 -8.93 -63.09
C ILE A 280 18.76 -7.62 -63.00
N ASP A 281 17.60 -7.52 -63.64
CA ASP A 281 16.79 -6.30 -63.62
C ASP A 281 16.25 -5.96 -62.22
N THR A 282 15.95 -6.99 -61.42
CA THR A 282 15.60 -6.82 -60.00
C THR A 282 16.79 -6.29 -59.19
N PHE A 283 18.01 -6.75 -59.48
CA PHE A 283 19.23 -6.26 -58.82
C PHE A 283 19.71 -4.88 -59.32
N LYS A 284 19.33 -4.46 -60.54
CA LYS A 284 19.60 -3.12 -61.07
C LYS A 284 18.79 -2.04 -60.35
N GLN A 285 17.64 -2.37 -59.76
CA GLN A 285 16.85 -1.42 -58.97
C GLN A 285 17.57 -1.04 -57.67
N ASN A 286 17.48 0.23 -57.25
CA ASN A 286 18.14 0.73 -56.04
C ASN A 286 17.58 0.05 -54.78
N VAL A 287 18.26 -0.98 -54.28
CA VAL A 287 17.87 -1.68 -53.05
C VAL A 287 18.30 -0.86 -51.82
N THR A 288 17.33 -0.26 -51.14
CA THR A 288 17.52 0.36 -49.83
C THR A 288 17.04 -0.58 -48.73
N ILE A 289 17.97 -1.01 -47.86
CA ILE A 289 17.64 -1.85 -46.71
C ILE A 289 17.53 -0.94 -45.49
N ASP A 290 16.32 -0.73 -44.96
CA ASP A 290 16.11 -0.06 -43.67
C ASP A 290 15.85 -1.13 -42.58
N VAL A 291 16.64 -1.09 -41.52
CA VAL A 291 16.56 -2.06 -40.42
C VAL A 291 16.14 -1.35 -39.15
N GLN A 292 14.84 -1.42 -38.85
CA GLN A 292 14.28 -0.85 -37.62
C GLN A 292 14.20 -1.90 -36.51
N ILE A 293 15.23 -1.96 -35.66
CA ILE A 293 15.19 -2.78 -34.44
C ILE A 293 14.45 -2.00 -33.35
N THR A 294 13.14 -2.22 -33.23
CA THR A 294 12.33 -1.61 -32.17
C THR A 294 12.32 -2.50 -30.92
N VAL A 295 13.12 -2.14 -29.92
CA VAL A 295 12.99 -2.72 -28.58
C VAL A 295 11.79 -2.04 -27.92
N ARG A 296 10.63 -2.71 -27.90
CA ARG A 296 9.51 -2.27 -27.05
C ARG A 296 9.92 -2.47 -25.60
N ASN A 297 10.58 -1.46 -25.02
CA ASN A 297 10.70 -1.30 -23.59
C ASN A 297 9.28 -1.23 -23.03
N LYS A 298 8.73 -2.35 -22.55
CA LYS A 298 7.60 -2.26 -21.63
C LYS A 298 8.15 -1.70 -20.32
N THR A 299 8.25 -0.37 -20.30
CA THR A 299 8.50 0.54 -19.17
C THR A 299 7.46 0.43 -18.07
N ILE A 300 6.60 -0.60 -18.07
CA ILE A 300 5.58 -0.83 -17.06
C ILE A 300 6.25 -0.94 -15.69
N PHE A 301 7.34 -1.69 -15.60
CA PHE A 301 8.06 -1.85 -14.33
C PHE A 301 8.74 -0.54 -13.89
N ASP A 302 9.47 0.13 -14.78
CA ASP A 302 10.18 1.38 -14.47
C ASP A 302 9.23 2.54 -14.10
N THR A 303 8.13 2.71 -14.86
CA THR A 303 7.14 3.76 -14.58
C THR A 303 6.28 3.46 -13.36
N THR A 304 5.92 2.20 -13.12
CA THR A 304 5.12 1.84 -11.93
C THR A 304 5.93 1.96 -10.65
N LEU A 305 7.18 1.48 -10.59
CA LEU A 305 8.00 1.61 -9.38
C LEU A 305 8.36 3.06 -9.06
N LYS A 306 8.71 3.87 -10.07
CA LYS A 306 8.96 5.32 -9.87
C LYS A 306 7.72 6.06 -9.36
N LYS A 307 6.54 5.75 -9.91
CA LYS A 307 5.27 6.32 -9.41
C LYS A 307 4.95 5.88 -7.98
N VAL A 308 5.19 4.61 -7.63
CA VAL A 308 4.98 4.12 -6.26
C VAL A 308 5.93 4.82 -5.29
N LYS A 309 7.20 4.98 -5.63
CA LYS A 309 8.17 5.72 -4.81
C LYS A 309 7.73 7.16 -4.57
N GLN A 310 7.40 7.88 -5.63
CA GLN A 310 6.95 9.28 -5.54
C GLN A 310 5.71 9.40 -4.65
N ASN A 311 4.68 8.58 -4.89
CA ASN A 311 3.46 8.59 -4.09
C ASN A 311 3.75 8.28 -2.60
N VAL A 312 4.63 7.33 -2.31
CA VAL A 312 4.98 6.97 -0.93
C VAL A 312 5.71 8.11 -0.25
N SER A 313 6.75 8.69 -0.85
CA SER A 313 7.47 9.83 -0.25
C SER A 313 6.54 11.04 -0.03
N GLU A 314 5.68 11.36 -1.00
CA GLU A 314 4.67 12.42 -0.85
C GLU A 314 3.73 12.15 0.34
N THR A 315 3.23 10.91 0.50
CA THR A 315 2.36 10.56 1.63
C THR A 315 3.07 10.62 2.99
N VAL A 316 4.37 10.33 3.04
CA VAL A 316 5.18 10.43 4.27
C VAL A 316 5.31 11.90 4.69
N GLU A 317 5.67 12.78 3.76
CA GLU A 317 5.81 14.22 4.01
C GLU A 317 4.48 14.88 4.38
N GLU A 318 3.40 14.53 3.67
CA GLU A 318 2.07 15.03 3.96
C GLU A 318 1.63 14.63 5.37
N SER A 319 1.83 13.36 5.75
CA SER A 319 1.48 12.84 7.08
C SER A 319 2.21 13.56 8.21
N GLU A 320 3.50 13.87 8.05
CA GLU A 320 4.25 14.64 9.03
C GLU A 320 3.68 16.07 9.18
N SER A 321 3.41 16.74 8.05
CA SER A 321 2.88 18.10 8.05
C SER A 321 1.47 18.18 8.68
N VAL A 322 0.61 17.20 8.40
CA VAL A 322 -0.75 17.10 8.95
C VAL A 322 -0.68 16.83 10.45
N SER A 323 0.21 15.93 10.89
CA SER A 323 0.44 15.64 12.31
C SER A 323 0.87 16.89 13.09
N GLN A 324 1.79 17.69 12.54
CA GLN A 324 2.22 18.95 13.17
C GLN A 324 1.08 19.97 13.27
N LYS A 325 0.26 20.13 12.22
CA LYS A 325 -0.91 21.01 12.22
C LYS A 325 -1.97 20.52 13.22
N ALA A 326 -2.27 19.23 13.24
CA ALA A 326 -3.20 18.61 14.18
C ALA A 326 -2.74 18.80 15.64
N MET A 327 -1.45 18.67 15.92
CA MET A 327 -0.90 18.90 17.26
C MET A 327 -1.03 20.36 17.70
N LYS A 328 -0.84 21.33 16.79
CA LYS A 328 -1.13 22.75 17.07
C LYS A 328 -2.62 22.96 17.39
N ALA A 329 -3.52 22.36 16.60
CA ALA A 329 -4.96 22.44 16.83
C ALA A 329 -5.39 21.81 18.17
N ILE A 330 -4.88 20.62 18.50
CA ILE A 330 -5.16 19.93 19.77
C ILE A 330 -4.73 20.78 20.96
N LYS A 331 -3.56 21.44 20.90
CA LYS A 331 -3.11 22.36 21.96
C LYS A 331 -4.10 23.51 22.19
N ILE A 332 -4.63 24.09 21.11
CA ILE A 332 -5.64 25.16 21.20
C ILE A 332 -6.92 24.63 21.85
N VAL A 333 -7.44 23.49 21.39
CA VAL A 333 -8.64 22.86 21.96
C VAL A 333 -8.43 22.53 23.44
N LEU A 334 -7.27 21.99 23.82
CA LEU A 334 -6.92 21.67 25.21
C LEU A 334 -6.84 22.93 26.09
N SER A 335 -6.37 24.06 25.54
CA SER A 335 -6.41 25.36 26.21
C SER A 335 -7.84 25.89 26.35
N LEU A 336 -8.73 25.67 25.38
CA LEU A 336 -10.14 26.09 25.48
C LEU A 336 -10.95 25.23 26.45
N LEU A 337 -10.78 23.91 26.41
CA LEU A 337 -11.38 22.97 27.38
C LEU A 337 -11.00 23.31 28.82
N PHE A 338 -9.92 24.05 29.01
CA PHE A 338 -9.54 24.51 30.33
C PHE A 338 -10.55 25.43 31.00
N LEU A 339 -11.19 26.31 30.23
CA LEU A 339 -12.19 27.24 30.74
C LEU A 339 -13.36 26.49 31.38
N GLN A 340 -13.66 25.28 30.90
CA GLN A 340 -14.64 24.39 31.51
C GLN A 340 -14.25 23.95 32.93
N TYR A 341 -12.97 23.75 33.23
CA TYR A 341 -12.53 23.38 34.59
C TYR A 341 -12.62 24.54 35.56
N ILE A 342 -12.35 25.77 35.11
CA ILE A 342 -12.59 26.98 35.90
C ILE A 342 -14.08 27.02 36.27
N SER A 343 -14.97 26.94 35.28
CA SER A 343 -16.42 26.91 35.50
C SER A 343 -16.85 25.76 36.43
N SER A 344 -16.28 24.56 36.25
CA SER A 344 -16.57 23.39 37.08
C SER A 344 -16.11 23.55 38.53
N ALA A 345 -14.97 24.20 38.78
CA ALA A 345 -14.47 24.46 40.12
C ALA A 345 -15.38 25.43 40.87
N PHE A 346 -15.70 26.58 40.24
CA PHE A 346 -16.62 27.55 40.81
C PHE A 346 -18.03 26.97 40.98
N GLY A 347 -18.49 26.16 40.02
CA GLY A 347 -19.75 25.42 40.10
C GLY A 347 -19.79 24.41 41.24
N TYR A 348 -18.70 23.67 41.48
CA TYR A 348 -18.59 22.75 42.61
C TYR A 348 -18.67 23.51 43.94
N VAL A 349 -17.90 24.59 44.12
CA VAL A 349 -17.94 25.38 45.36
C VAL A 349 -19.32 26.01 45.58
N LYS A 350 -19.99 26.48 44.52
CA LYS A 350 -21.36 26.98 44.58
C LYS A 350 -22.33 25.89 45.05
N ASN A 351 -22.34 24.75 44.37
CA ASN A 351 -23.20 23.61 44.69
C ASN A 351 -22.90 23.02 46.06
N TYR A 352 -21.64 23.08 46.50
CA TYR A 352 -21.23 22.64 47.82
C TYR A 352 -21.92 23.45 48.94
N ASN A 353 -22.10 24.74 48.70
CA ASN A 353 -22.70 25.65 49.66
C ASN A 353 -24.23 25.73 49.55
N SER A 354 -24.79 25.55 48.36
CA SER A 354 -26.24 25.63 48.13
C SER A 354 -26.97 24.29 48.35
N ASN A 355 -26.39 23.18 47.91
CA ASN A 355 -27.05 21.87 47.91
C ASN A 355 -26.43 20.92 48.94
N LEU A 356 -27.20 20.60 49.99
CA LEU A 356 -26.76 19.72 51.07
C LEU A 356 -26.53 18.27 50.65
N ARG A 357 -27.16 17.81 49.57
CA ARG A 357 -27.03 16.42 49.06
C ARG A 357 -25.84 16.22 48.11
N HIS A 358 -25.30 17.29 47.54
CA HIS A 358 -24.28 17.21 46.50
C HIS A 358 -22.93 16.71 47.02
N ASP A 359 -22.49 15.48 46.73
CA ASP A 359 -21.22 14.90 47.24
C ASP A 359 -21.21 14.75 48.78
N ASN A 360 -22.35 14.40 49.37
CA ASN A 360 -22.54 14.21 50.81
C ASN A 360 -22.67 12.72 51.20
N VAL A 361 -21.62 11.94 51.01
CA VAL A 361 -21.62 10.48 51.23
C VAL A 361 -20.56 10.01 52.25
N TYR A 362 -19.96 10.94 53.01
CA TYR A 362 -18.79 10.67 53.85
C TYR A 362 -19.13 10.55 55.34
N ILE A 363 -18.61 9.51 55.99
CA ILE A 363 -18.72 9.33 57.44
C ILE A 363 -17.52 9.99 58.13
N THR A 364 -17.73 11.20 58.62
CA THR A 364 -16.69 12.00 59.29
C THR A 364 -16.56 11.67 60.78
N THR A 365 -15.53 12.21 61.42
CA THR A 365 -15.36 12.13 62.89
C THR A 365 -16.53 12.80 63.63
N TYR A 366 -17.03 13.93 63.13
CA TYR A 366 -18.18 14.62 63.69
C TYR A 366 -19.46 13.78 63.61
N PHE A 367 -19.68 13.04 62.52
CA PHE A 367 -20.78 12.07 62.42
C PHE A 367 -20.72 11.02 63.54
N LYS A 368 -19.54 10.45 63.81
CA LYS A 368 -19.32 9.48 64.88
C LYS A 368 -19.57 10.09 66.27
N GLN A 369 -19.20 11.35 66.48
CA GLN A 369 -19.45 12.07 67.74
C GLN A 369 -20.94 12.30 68.00
N ILE A 370 -21.71 12.66 66.96
CA ILE A 370 -23.18 12.81 67.06
C ILE A 370 -23.80 11.48 67.48
N ASP A 371 -23.40 10.39 66.83
CA ASP A 371 -23.89 9.04 67.12
C ASP A 371 -23.58 8.60 68.55
N ALA A 372 -22.33 8.78 68.99
CA ALA A 372 -21.89 8.44 70.35
C ALA A 372 -22.66 9.24 71.41
N ARG A 373 -22.93 10.53 71.16
CA ARG A 373 -23.72 11.37 72.07
C ARG A 373 -25.18 10.90 72.16
N ARG A 374 -25.81 10.56 71.02
CA ARG A 374 -27.19 10.03 71.02
C ARG A 374 -27.28 8.68 71.70
N ARG A 375 -26.29 7.81 71.50
CA ARG A 375 -26.20 6.52 72.19
C ARG A 375 -26.11 6.68 73.71
N LYS A 376 -25.26 7.58 74.19
CA LYS A 376 -25.18 7.90 75.64
C LYS A 376 -26.50 8.42 76.21
N GLN A 377 -27.29 9.11 75.41
CA GLN A 377 -28.61 9.64 75.79
C GLN A 377 -29.76 8.62 75.63
N GLY A 378 -29.48 7.35 75.31
CA GLY A 378 -30.52 6.35 75.06
C GLY A 378 -31.38 6.63 73.83
N LYS A 379 -30.98 7.57 72.96
CA LYS A 379 -31.73 7.92 71.75
C LYS A 379 -31.39 6.95 70.62
N ARG A 380 -32.29 6.88 69.61
CA ARG A 380 -32.03 6.17 68.35
C ARG A 380 -30.69 6.61 67.74
N HIS A 381 -29.89 5.64 67.32
CA HIS A 381 -28.53 5.81 66.82
C HIS A 381 -28.28 4.95 65.57
N LEU A 382 -27.26 5.30 64.78
CA LEU A 382 -26.93 4.73 63.48
C LEU A 382 -25.82 3.68 63.52
N LEU A 383 -24.75 3.84 64.28
CA LEU A 383 -23.65 2.84 64.23
C LEU A 383 -23.99 1.61 65.10
N PRO A 384 -23.59 0.37 64.75
CA PRO A 384 -22.91 -0.04 63.51
C PRO A 384 -23.84 0.03 62.29
N LEU A 385 -23.26 0.32 61.11
CA LEU A 385 -24.01 0.34 59.85
C LEU A 385 -24.36 -1.08 59.39
N LYS A 386 -25.56 -1.24 58.83
CA LYS A 386 -26.02 -2.50 58.24
C LYS A 386 -25.31 -2.73 56.91
N LYS A 387 -25.19 -4.00 56.48
CA LYS A 387 -24.50 -4.37 55.23
C LYS A 387 -25.02 -3.63 54.00
N GLY A 388 -26.34 -3.42 53.91
CA GLY A 388 -26.96 -2.68 52.81
C GLY A 388 -26.72 -1.17 52.83
N GLU A 389 -26.48 -0.57 54.00
CA GLU A 389 -26.25 0.88 54.15
C GLU A 389 -24.79 1.25 53.89
N ARG A 390 -23.88 0.31 54.12
CA ARG A 390 -22.43 0.51 53.95
C ARG A 390 -22.02 0.64 52.49
N ALA A 391 -22.83 0.15 51.54
CA ALA A 391 -22.48 0.13 50.12
C ALA A 391 -22.36 1.54 49.51
N ASP A 392 -23.13 2.50 50.02
CA ASP A 392 -23.23 3.85 49.45
C ASP A 392 -22.46 4.92 50.25
N LEU A 393 -21.81 4.53 51.36
CA LEU A 393 -21.11 5.44 52.26
C LEU A 393 -19.59 5.24 52.21
N ILE A 394 -18.84 6.35 52.29
CA ILE A 394 -17.39 6.38 52.17
C ILE A 394 -16.75 6.76 53.51
N TYR A 395 -15.73 6.00 53.91
CA TYR A 395 -14.86 6.36 55.03
C TYR A 395 -13.65 7.15 54.52
N PRO A 396 -13.51 8.44 54.85
CA PRO A 396 -12.54 9.32 54.19
C PRO A 396 -11.07 8.94 54.44
N ILE A 397 -10.74 8.38 55.60
CA ILE A 397 -9.37 8.07 56.03
C ILE A 397 -8.94 6.65 55.62
N ASN A 398 -9.88 5.76 55.29
CA ASN A 398 -9.56 4.37 54.96
C ASN A 398 -9.10 4.25 53.51
N PHE A 399 -7.94 3.65 53.25
CA PHE A 399 -7.46 3.36 51.89
C PHE A 399 -8.33 2.38 51.09
N ALA A 400 -9.25 1.65 51.76
CA ALA A 400 -10.17 0.77 51.08
C ALA A 400 -11.13 1.53 50.15
N LEU A 401 -11.30 1.01 48.94
CA LEU A 401 -12.27 1.50 47.96
C LEU A 401 -13.69 1.05 48.33
N HIS A 402 -14.64 1.97 48.20
CA HIS A 402 -16.06 1.72 48.48
C HIS A 402 -16.88 1.61 47.20
N GLY A 403 -18.11 1.10 47.28
CA GLY A 403 -18.99 0.83 46.12
C GLY A 403 -19.04 1.93 45.04
N PRO A 404 -19.33 3.20 45.38
CA PRO A 404 -19.34 4.29 44.40
C PRO A 404 -17.97 4.57 43.79
N GLU A 405 -16.89 4.39 44.54
CA GLU A 405 -15.52 4.60 44.07
C GLU A 405 -15.07 3.49 43.13
N VAL A 406 -15.46 2.24 43.41
CA VAL A 406 -15.21 1.11 42.50
C VAL A 406 -15.94 1.30 41.19
N LYS A 407 -17.21 1.74 41.21
CA LYS A 407 -17.97 2.05 39.97
C LYS A 407 -17.31 3.17 39.16
N ALA A 408 -16.84 4.22 39.83
CA ALA A 408 -16.12 5.32 39.20
C ALA A 408 -14.78 4.84 38.60
N LEU A 409 -14.02 4.02 39.35
CA LEU A 409 -12.78 3.41 38.88
C LEU A 409 -13.01 2.55 37.65
N THR A 410 -13.99 1.65 37.67
CA THR A 410 -14.30 0.78 36.52
C THR A 410 -14.70 1.59 35.30
N SER A 411 -15.49 2.65 35.48
CA SER A 411 -15.86 3.55 34.37
C SER A 411 -14.64 4.27 33.80
N ALA A 412 -13.71 4.72 34.66
CA ALA A 412 -12.48 5.37 34.23
C ALA A 412 -11.54 4.39 33.51
N MET A 413 -11.35 3.17 34.03
CA MET A 413 -10.52 2.14 33.41
C MET A 413 -11.04 1.74 32.04
N ILE A 414 -12.37 1.59 31.87
CA ILE A 414 -12.96 1.29 30.55
C ILE A 414 -12.62 2.39 29.53
N LYS A 415 -12.58 3.66 29.94
CA LYS A 415 -12.21 4.78 29.06
C LYS A 415 -10.73 4.77 28.66
N CYS A 416 -9.85 4.10 29.42
CA CYS A 416 -8.43 3.98 29.10
C CYS A 416 -8.14 2.88 28.07
N ILE A 417 -9.01 1.86 27.95
CA ILE A 417 -8.80 0.69 27.07
C ILE A 417 -8.52 1.08 25.62
N PRO A 418 -9.30 1.97 24.96
CA PRO A 418 -9.08 2.29 23.54
C PRO A 418 -7.69 2.84 23.27
N LEU A 419 -7.19 3.71 24.16
CA LEU A 419 -5.86 4.30 24.01
C LEU A 419 -4.76 3.25 24.14
N ILE A 420 -4.89 2.35 25.12
CA ILE A 420 -3.92 1.26 25.34
C ILE A 420 -3.90 0.33 24.11
N VAL A 421 -5.07 -0.06 23.59
CA VAL A 421 -5.18 -0.92 22.41
C VAL A 421 -4.54 -0.25 21.19
N ILE A 422 -4.83 1.03 20.92
CA ILE A 422 -4.23 1.77 19.79
C ILE A 422 -2.70 1.82 19.92
N CYS A 423 -2.17 2.16 21.10
CA CYS A 423 -0.72 2.18 21.33
C CYS A 423 -0.07 0.81 21.09
N LEU A 424 -0.67 -0.26 21.61
CA LEU A 424 -0.15 -1.62 21.44
C LEU A 424 -0.23 -2.09 19.98
N LEU A 425 -1.32 -1.78 19.27
CA LEU A 425 -1.45 -2.08 17.85
C LEU A 425 -0.38 -1.38 17.02
N LEU A 426 -0.16 -0.08 17.23
CA LEU A 426 0.84 0.69 16.47
C LEU A 426 2.27 0.24 16.77
N LEU A 427 2.59 -0.09 18.03
CA LEU A 427 3.87 -0.71 18.37
C LEU A 427 4.04 -2.09 17.72
N GLY A 428 2.97 -2.91 17.73
CA GLY A 428 2.98 -4.22 17.09
C GLY A 428 3.16 -4.13 15.57
N LEU A 429 2.54 -3.14 14.92
CA LEU A 429 2.71 -2.88 13.49
C LEU A 429 4.14 -2.41 13.16
N ASP A 430 4.70 -1.49 13.94
CA ASP A 430 6.08 -1.02 13.75
C ASP A 430 7.10 -2.16 13.91
N LEU A 431 6.95 -2.99 14.96
CA LEU A 431 7.75 -4.20 15.13
C LEU A 431 7.52 -5.21 13.99
N GLY A 432 6.28 -5.34 13.51
CA GLY A 432 5.94 -6.17 12.36
C GLY A 432 6.67 -5.74 11.09
N VAL A 433 6.69 -4.43 10.80
CA VAL A 433 7.41 -3.87 9.66
C VAL A 433 8.92 -4.07 9.79
N GLN A 434 9.49 -3.91 10.99
CA GLN A 434 10.91 -4.19 11.24
C GLN A 434 11.23 -5.67 10.98
N ASN A 435 10.43 -6.60 11.52
CA ASN A 435 10.61 -8.03 11.28
C ASN A 435 10.50 -8.39 9.79
N ILE A 436 9.54 -7.80 9.07
CA ILE A 436 9.41 -8.00 7.62
C ILE A 436 10.66 -7.52 6.89
N MET A 437 11.24 -6.37 7.28
CA MET A 437 12.48 -5.88 6.69
C MET A 437 13.67 -6.80 6.99
N ASP A 438 13.83 -7.30 8.23
CA ASP A 438 14.89 -8.25 8.57
C ASP A 438 14.79 -9.54 7.73
N ILE A 439 13.58 -10.09 7.60
CA ILE A 439 13.32 -11.26 6.74
C ILE A 439 13.64 -10.92 5.28
N THR A 440 13.24 -9.75 4.81
CA THR A 440 13.49 -9.30 3.44
C THR A 440 14.98 -9.25 3.17
N ILE A 441 15.78 -8.58 4.01
CA ILE A 441 17.24 -8.47 3.85
C ILE A 441 17.91 -9.86 3.81
N LYS A 442 17.48 -10.76 4.69
CA LYS A 442 18.04 -12.12 4.77
C LYS A 442 17.77 -12.92 3.48
N HIS A 443 16.61 -12.73 2.86
CA HIS A 443 16.18 -13.50 1.69
C HIS A 443 16.35 -12.77 0.34
N SER A 444 16.62 -11.46 0.34
CA SER A 444 16.77 -10.63 -0.88
C SER A 444 18.23 -10.36 -1.28
N ASN A 445 19.20 -10.88 -0.51
CA ASN A 445 20.60 -10.85 -0.91
C ASN A 445 20.84 -11.80 -2.09
N ILE A 446 20.93 -11.22 -3.29
CA ILE A 446 21.11 -11.95 -4.55
C ILE A 446 22.46 -11.56 -5.15
N SER A 447 23.24 -12.57 -5.54
CA SER A 447 24.44 -12.43 -6.37
C SER A 447 24.10 -12.80 -7.83
N TYR A 448 24.22 -11.84 -8.73
CA TYR A 448 24.04 -12.05 -10.17
C TYR A 448 25.36 -12.50 -10.77
N ASN A 449 25.38 -13.70 -11.35
CA ASN A 449 26.52 -14.22 -12.10
C ASN A 449 26.06 -14.52 -13.53
N PHE A 450 26.37 -13.63 -14.47
CA PHE A 450 26.03 -13.82 -15.87
C PHE A 450 27.30 -13.82 -16.72
N GLY A 451 27.47 -14.93 -17.45
CA GLY A 451 28.54 -15.11 -18.44
C GLY A 451 27.95 -15.13 -19.84
N PHE A 452 28.46 -14.28 -20.72
CA PHE A 452 28.15 -14.34 -22.15
C PHE A 452 29.31 -14.99 -22.89
N ARG A 453 28.98 -16.04 -23.65
CA ARG A 453 29.90 -16.79 -24.50
C ARG A 453 29.25 -16.95 -25.86
N HIS A 454 29.78 -16.28 -26.87
CA HIS A 454 29.39 -16.54 -28.26
C HIS A 454 30.63 -16.77 -29.11
N ASN A 455 30.54 -17.73 -30.03
CA ASN A 455 31.55 -17.99 -31.04
C ASN A 455 30.82 -18.20 -32.36
N LEU A 456 30.80 -17.16 -33.20
CA LEU A 456 30.21 -17.23 -34.54
C LEU A 456 31.35 -17.25 -35.55
N GLU A 457 31.44 -18.33 -36.31
CA GLU A 457 32.37 -18.49 -37.43
C GLU A 457 31.56 -18.82 -38.68
N VAL A 458 31.70 -18.01 -39.73
CA VAL A 458 30.96 -18.19 -40.99
C VAL A 458 31.94 -18.38 -42.14
N ILE A 459 31.94 -19.59 -42.71
CA ILE A 459 32.78 -19.94 -43.85
C ILE A 459 31.90 -20.00 -45.11
N VAL A 460 32.15 -19.12 -46.07
CA VAL A 460 31.41 -19.07 -47.35
C VAL A 460 32.22 -19.75 -48.44
N GLY A 461 31.73 -20.89 -48.94
CA GLY A 461 32.31 -21.64 -50.06
C GLY A 461 31.88 -21.12 -51.44
N GLY A 462 32.70 -21.39 -52.47
CA GLY A 462 32.42 -21.03 -53.88
C GLY A 462 33.08 -19.73 -54.37
N THR A 463 33.22 -19.58 -55.69
CA THR A 463 33.88 -18.44 -56.35
C THR A 463 32.93 -17.50 -57.09
N GLY A 464 31.67 -17.90 -57.29
CA GLY A 464 30.66 -17.10 -57.99
C GLY A 464 30.25 -15.81 -57.27
N PHE A 465 29.47 -14.96 -57.95
CA PHE A 465 28.99 -13.67 -57.43
C PHE A 465 28.32 -13.80 -56.06
N LEU A 466 27.37 -14.73 -55.90
CA LEU A 466 26.66 -14.93 -54.63
C LEU A 466 27.61 -15.30 -53.49
N ALA A 467 28.61 -16.14 -53.76
CA ALA A 467 29.63 -16.51 -52.77
C ALA A 467 30.53 -15.32 -52.42
N ARG A 468 30.92 -14.49 -53.40
CA ARG A 468 31.63 -13.23 -53.16
C ARG A 468 30.78 -12.28 -52.32
N PHE A 469 29.51 -12.06 -52.66
CA PHE A 469 28.58 -11.20 -51.93
C PHE A 469 28.38 -11.66 -50.47
N LEU A 470 28.10 -12.95 -50.25
CA LEU A 470 27.91 -13.52 -48.90
C LEU A 470 29.20 -13.51 -48.08
N ARG A 471 30.36 -13.78 -48.69
CA ARG A 471 31.66 -13.67 -47.99
C ARG A 471 31.94 -12.24 -47.56
N ASN A 472 31.57 -11.30 -48.41
CA ASN A 472 31.75 -9.88 -48.22
C ASN A 472 30.75 -9.21 -47.26
N THR A 473 29.60 -9.85 -47.00
CA THR A 473 28.53 -9.35 -46.12
C THR A 473 28.44 -10.11 -44.80
N ILE A 474 28.70 -11.42 -44.79
CA ILE A 474 28.55 -12.31 -43.63
C ILE A 474 29.89 -12.98 -43.26
N GLY A 475 30.74 -13.28 -44.24
CA GLY A 475 32.02 -13.98 -44.02
C GLY A 475 33.06 -13.20 -43.19
N ASN A 476 32.88 -11.88 -43.02
CA ASN A 476 33.74 -11.04 -42.16
C ASN A 476 33.22 -10.90 -40.72
N ILE A 477 32.19 -11.66 -40.33
CA ILE A 477 31.54 -11.57 -39.01
C ILE A 477 31.99 -12.72 -38.12
N ASN A 478 33.31 -12.91 -38.03
CA ASN A 478 33.86 -13.77 -36.99
C ASN A 478 33.84 -12.99 -35.68
N THR A 479 32.91 -13.34 -34.80
CA THR A 479 32.78 -12.69 -33.49
C THR A 479 32.86 -13.73 -32.38
N SER A 480 33.87 -13.57 -31.55
CA SER A 480 34.01 -14.28 -30.30
C SER A 480 33.99 -13.26 -29.16
N SER A 481 33.05 -13.38 -28.22
CA SER A 481 33.16 -12.64 -26.95
C SER A 481 32.92 -13.55 -25.75
N ASN A 482 33.76 -13.34 -24.75
CA ASN A 482 33.69 -13.95 -23.43
C ASN A 482 33.66 -12.81 -22.42
N ALA A 483 32.52 -12.58 -21.78
CA ALA A 483 32.39 -11.61 -20.70
C ALA A 483 31.73 -12.27 -19.49
N LEU A 484 32.34 -12.14 -18.32
CA LEU A 484 31.80 -12.62 -17.05
C LEU A 484 31.53 -11.40 -16.15
N HIS A 485 30.28 -11.23 -15.77
CA HIS A 485 29.86 -10.15 -14.88
C HIS A 485 29.32 -10.76 -13.59
N VAL A 486 29.94 -10.35 -12.48
CA VAL A 486 29.53 -10.72 -11.12
C VAL A 486 29.16 -9.44 -10.39
N THR A 487 27.89 -9.29 -10.03
CA THR A 487 27.37 -8.12 -9.32
C THR A 487 26.45 -8.55 -8.19
N ASN A 488 26.43 -7.79 -7.09
CA ASN A 488 25.63 -8.09 -5.90
C ASN A 488 24.67 -6.94 -5.58
N ASN A 489 23.53 -7.26 -4.99
CA ASN A 489 22.49 -6.29 -4.66
C ASN A 489 22.65 -5.59 -3.29
N THR A 490 23.80 -5.74 -2.62
CA THR A 490 23.99 -5.28 -1.24
C THR A 490 23.80 -3.78 -1.04
N VAL A 491 24.08 -2.97 -2.07
CA VAL A 491 23.89 -1.51 -2.06
C VAL A 491 22.42 -1.11 -1.97
N CYS A 492 21.52 -1.97 -2.46
CA CYS A 492 20.09 -1.71 -2.46
C CYS A 492 19.39 -2.22 -1.19
N LEU A 493 20.06 -2.97 -0.31
CA LEU A 493 19.43 -3.53 0.89
C LEU A 493 19.23 -2.44 1.96
N ALA A 494 17.97 -2.04 2.17
CA ALA A 494 17.63 -1.09 3.22
C ALA A 494 17.79 -1.70 4.61
N GLN A 495 18.44 -0.98 5.52
CA GLN A 495 18.55 -1.37 6.94
C GLN A 495 17.32 -0.86 7.71
N PRO A 496 16.75 -1.67 8.63
CA PRO A 496 15.59 -1.26 9.39
C PRO A 496 15.94 -0.17 10.41
N ILE A 497 15.10 0.84 10.51
CA ILE A 497 15.20 1.85 11.56
C ILE A 497 14.39 1.35 12.76
N HIS A 498 15.08 1.16 13.87
CA HIS A 498 14.45 0.82 15.15
C HIS A 498 14.08 2.08 15.92
N LEU A 499 12.99 1.97 16.69
CA LEU A 499 12.65 2.97 17.70
C LEU A 499 13.79 3.14 18.70
N THR A 500 14.09 4.39 19.05
CA THR A 500 15.07 4.67 20.10
C THR A 500 14.59 4.13 21.45
N SER A 501 15.52 3.70 22.32
CA SER A 501 15.15 3.21 23.66
C SER A 501 14.34 4.25 24.45
N GLN A 502 14.60 5.54 24.24
CA GLN A 502 13.86 6.64 24.85
C GLN A 502 12.39 6.67 24.42
N GLN A 503 12.09 6.49 23.13
CA GLN A 503 10.72 6.44 22.62
C GLN A 503 9.97 5.20 23.16
N TYR A 504 10.63 4.05 23.20
CA TYR A 504 10.04 2.81 23.73
C TYR A 504 9.72 2.92 25.22
N ILE A 505 10.67 3.39 26.03
CA ILE A 505 10.49 3.66 27.46
C ILE A 505 9.39 4.71 27.65
N GLY A 506 9.38 5.78 26.83
CA GLY A 506 8.36 6.83 26.87
C GLY A 506 6.94 6.30 26.69
N ILE A 507 6.73 5.39 25.74
CA ILE A 507 5.41 4.78 25.50
C ILE A 507 5.03 3.81 26.63
N CYS A 508 5.98 3.01 27.14
CA CYS A 508 5.74 2.14 28.29
C CYS A 508 5.37 2.93 29.56
N LEU A 509 6.08 4.03 29.82
CA LEU A 509 5.78 4.94 30.92
C LEU A 509 4.40 5.58 30.75
N LEU A 510 4.06 6.03 29.54
CA LEU A 510 2.75 6.58 29.23
C LEU A 510 1.63 5.59 29.51
N LEU A 511 1.75 4.33 29.05
CA LEU A 511 0.75 3.28 29.31
C LEU A 511 0.60 3.02 30.81
N SER A 512 1.71 2.98 31.53
CA SER A 512 1.73 2.80 32.99
C SER A 512 1.04 3.96 33.70
N ILE A 513 1.35 5.20 33.31
CA ILE A 513 0.74 6.42 33.86
C ILE A 513 -0.77 6.42 33.60
N THR A 514 -1.22 6.05 32.40
CA THR A 514 -2.65 5.98 32.05
C THR A 514 -3.41 4.97 32.91
N LEU A 515 -2.78 3.85 33.32
CA LEU A 515 -3.38 2.88 34.23
C LEU A 515 -3.40 3.32 35.70
N ILE A 516 -2.39 4.07 36.14
CA ILE A 516 -2.26 4.53 37.52
C ILE A 516 -3.18 5.74 37.81
N LEU A 517 -3.35 6.62 36.82
CA LEU A 517 -4.11 7.88 36.96
C LEU A 517 -5.54 7.72 37.51
N PRO A 518 -6.36 6.76 37.05
CA PRO A 518 -7.69 6.51 37.59
C PRO A 518 -7.68 6.23 39.10
N PHE A 519 -6.66 5.56 39.63
CA PHE A 519 -6.53 5.34 41.09
C PHE A 519 -6.26 6.64 41.82
N VAL A 520 -5.33 7.46 41.30
CA VAL A 520 -5.02 8.78 41.85
C VAL A 520 -6.25 9.69 41.84
N GLN A 521 -7.07 9.62 40.79
CA GLN A 521 -8.28 10.41 40.62
C GLN A 521 -9.31 10.21 41.77
N ILE A 522 -9.40 8.99 42.32
CA ILE A 522 -10.31 8.67 43.43
C ILE A 522 -9.87 9.41 44.70
N TYR A 523 -8.59 9.31 45.05
CA TYR A 523 -8.04 9.97 46.23
C TYR A 523 -8.07 11.50 46.10
N MET A 524 -7.82 12.02 44.90
CA MET A 524 -7.97 13.44 44.61
C MET A 524 -9.42 13.92 44.74
N SER A 525 -10.40 13.08 44.41
CA SER A 525 -11.82 13.39 44.64
C SER A 525 -12.16 13.47 46.13
N ARG A 526 -11.53 12.65 46.99
CA ARG A 526 -11.63 12.79 48.45
C ARG A 526 -10.96 14.06 48.95
N LEU A 527 -9.77 14.39 48.42
CA LEU A 527 -9.04 15.60 48.77
C LEU A 527 -9.84 16.87 48.42
N ARG A 528 -10.53 16.87 47.27
CA ARG A 528 -11.47 17.92 46.87
C ARG A 528 -12.49 18.21 47.98
N ARG A 529 -13.12 17.16 48.53
CA ARG A 529 -14.08 17.29 49.64
C ARG A 529 -13.43 17.87 50.90
N VAL A 530 -12.25 17.38 51.28
CA VAL A 530 -11.52 17.86 52.47
C VAL A 530 -11.17 19.35 52.34
N LEU A 531 -10.75 19.78 51.15
CA LEU A 531 -10.45 21.19 50.87
C LEU A 531 -11.69 22.07 51.05
N ALA A 532 -12.84 21.67 50.51
CA ALA A 532 -14.09 22.42 50.70
C ALA A 532 -14.51 22.49 52.17
N ALA A 533 -14.35 21.40 52.92
CA ALA A 533 -14.66 21.35 54.35
C ALA A 533 -13.78 22.30 55.19
N TYR A 534 -12.51 22.47 54.80
CA TYR A 534 -11.58 23.40 55.45
C TYR A 534 -12.03 24.86 55.31
N PHE A 535 -12.45 25.28 54.11
CA PHE A 535 -12.91 26.66 53.88
C PHE A 535 -14.34 26.93 54.39
N TYR A 536 -15.21 25.91 54.44
CA TYR A 536 -16.61 26.06 54.87
C TYR A 536 -17.01 25.12 56.03
N PRO A 537 -16.44 25.31 57.23
CA PRO A 537 -16.70 24.41 58.36
C PRO A 537 -18.16 24.49 58.87
N LYS A 538 -18.82 25.65 58.75
CA LYS A 538 -20.24 25.81 59.14
C LYS A 538 -21.16 25.03 58.20
N THR A 539 -20.96 25.18 56.89
CA THR A 539 -21.67 24.41 55.87
C THR A 539 -21.44 22.92 56.09
N GLU A 540 -20.22 22.50 56.39
CA GLU A 540 -19.89 21.09 56.61
C GLU A 540 -20.66 20.47 57.77
N LYS A 541 -20.74 21.17 58.92
CA LYS A 541 -21.55 20.71 60.05
C LYS A 541 -23.02 20.53 59.68
N ARG A 542 -23.60 21.49 58.93
CA ARG A 542 -25.00 21.42 58.46
C ARG A 542 -25.22 20.21 57.54
N ARG A 543 -24.27 19.93 56.66
CA ARG A 543 -24.33 18.81 55.71
C ARG A 543 -24.21 17.45 56.40
N ILE A 544 -23.32 17.32 57.38
CA ILE A 544 -23.19 16.09 58.17
C ILE A 544 -24.47 15.82 58.97
N LEU A 545 -25.05 16.87 59.57
CA LEU A 545 -26.34 16.76 60.28
C LEU A 545 -27.48 16.36 59.33
N HIS A 546 -27.52 16.93 58.12
CA HIS A 546 -28.49 16.56 57.10
C HIS A 546 -28.36 15.08 56.72
N LEU A 547 -27.14 14.61 56.40
CA LEU A 547 -26.87 13.21 56.07
C LEU A 547 -27.26 12.27 57.23
N TYR A 548 -26.91 12.63 58.47
CA TYR A 548 -27.26 11.84 59.65
C TYR A 548 -28.78 11.71 59.83
N ASN A 549 -29.52 12.82 59.69
CA ASN A 549 -30.98 12.80 59.78
C ASN A 549 -31.63 12.07 58.61
N GLU A 550 -31.07 12.21 57.40
CA GLU A 550 -31.53 11.51 56.21
C GLU A 550 -31.34 10.00 56.34
N LEU A 551 -30.19 9.54 56.86
CA LEU A 551 -29.94 8.12 57.14
C LEU A 551 -30.84 7.58 58.27
N LEU A 552 -31.14 8.38 59.30
CA LEU A 552 -32.11 7.99 60.33
C LEU A 552 -33.52 7.83 59.76
N ARG A 553 -33.98 8.80 58.95
CA ARG A 553 -35.26 8.69 58.23
C ARG A 553 -35.26 7.51 57.28
N TYR A 554 -34.15 7.31 56.58
CA TYR A 554 -33.98 6.16 55.70
C TYR A 554 -34.12 4.87 56.49
N ARG A 555 -33.51 4.70 57.68
CA ARG A 555 -33.71 3.50 58.52
C ARG A 555 -35.14 3.25 58.94
N ASP A 556 -35.87 4.31 59.30
CA ASP A 556 -37.28 4.24 59.69
C ASP A 556 -38.15 3.78 58.51
N LEU A 557 -37.89 4.35 57.32
CA LEU A 557 -38.56 3.99 56.07
C LEU A 557 -38.04 2.68 55.47
N TYR A 558 -36.81 2.29 55.74
CA TYR A 558 -36.11 1.16 55.12
C TYR A 558 -36.82 -0.13 55.44
N LEU A 559 -37.26 -0.31 56.70
CA LEU A 559 -38.06 -1.46 57.09
C LEU A 559 -39.35 -1.51 56.26
N ASN A 560 -40.08 -0.41 56.10
CA ASN A 560 -41.34 -0.38 55.34
C ASN A 560 -41.12 -0.63 53.83
N ILE A 561 -40.11 0.01 53.23
CA ILE A 561 -39.78 -0.13 51.79
C ILE A 561 -39.22 -1.53 51.49
N LYS A 562 -38.29 -2.03 52.30
CA LYS A 562 -37.75 -3.39 52.15
C LYS A 562 -38.81 -4.44 52.39
N ARG A 563 -39.74 -4.25 53.34
CA ARG A 563 -40.86 -5.18 53.56
C ARG A 563 -41.75 -5.32 52.34
N LYS A 564 -42.12 -4.22 51.66
CA LYS A 564 -42.87 -4.28 50.39
C LYS A 564 -42.12 -5.02 49.28
N ASN A 565 -40.83 -4.69 49.08
CA ASN A 565 -40.01 -5.38 48.07
C ASN A 565 -39.76 -6.85 48.43
N LEU A 566 -39.65 -7.15 49.72
CA LEU A 566 -39.54 -8.50 50.25
C LEU A 566 -40.80 -9.31 49.99
N MET A 567 -42.01 -8.75 50.13
CA MET A 567 -43.25 -9.45 49.79
C MET A 567 -43.27 -9.86 48.31
N ILE A 568 -42.91 -8.95 47.41
CA ILE A 568 -42.87 -9.25 45.96
C ILE A 568 -41.82 -10.34 45.67
N THR A 569 -40.64 -10.24 46.28
CA THR A 569 -39.55 -11.20 46.07
C THR A 569 -39.87 -12.55 46.73
N ALA A 570 -40.49 -12.54 47.90
CA ALA A 570 -40.95 -13.71 48.63
C ALA A 570 -42.06 -14.43 47.86
N ASN A 571 -43.03 -13.72 47.30
CA ASN A 571 -44.10 -14.33 46.51
C ASN A 571 -43.58 -14.94 45.20
N ARG A 572 -42.64 -14.26 44.50
CA ARG A 572 -41.95 -14.86 43.34
C ARG A 572 -41.16 -16.10 43.72
N HIS A 573 -40.45 -16.06 44.85
CA HIS A 573 -39.66 -17.20 45.32
C HIS A 573 -40.54 -18.35 45.82
N ARG A 574 -41.70 -18.04 46.43
CA ARG A 574 -42.76 -19.00 46.79
C ARG A 574 -43.27 -19.70 45.53
N ASN A 575 -43.65 -18.93 44.52
CA ASN A 575 -44.12 -19.45 43.23
C ASN A 575 -43.06 -20.29 42.51
N PHE A 576 -41.79 -19.86 42.55
CA PHE A 576 -40.68 -20.65 42.00
C PHE A 576 -40.49 -21.97 42.77
N MET A 577 -40.51 -21.93 44.10
CA MET A 577 -40.35 -23.13 44.94
C MET A 577 -41.54 -24.11 44.86
N MET A 578 -42.72 -23.62 44.46
CA MET A 578 -43.92 -24.41 44.18
C MET A 578 -43.97 -24.93 42.73
N SER A 579 -43.15 -24.39 41.84
CA SER A 579 -43.07 -24.81 40.44
C SER A 579 -42.19 -26.06 40.26
N ILE A 580 -42.36 -26.76 39.13
CA ILE A 580 -41.62 -27.98 38.76
C ILE A 580 -40.08 -27.78 38.86
N PRO A 581 -39.49 -26.66 38.39
CA PRO A 581 -38.05 -26.39 38.55
C PRO A 581 -37.61 -26.24 40.02
N GLY A 582 -38.48 -25.70 40.88
CA GLY A 582 -38.23 -25.59 42.32
C GLY A 582 -38.27 -26.94 43.04
N MET A 583 -39.15 -27.85 42.61
CA MET A 583 -39.17 -29.23 43.09
C MET A 583 -37.90 -30.01 42.70
N LEU A 584 -37.45 -29.86 41.45
CA LEU A 584 -36.19 -30.42 40.95
C LEU A 584 -34.97 -29.89 41.73
N PHE A 585 -34.92 -28.57 41.97
CA PHE A 585 -33.88 -27.94 42.80
C PHE A 585 -33.83 -28.48 44.23
N ARG A 586 -34.98 -28.94 44.77
CA ARG A 586 -35.08 -29.56 46.10
C ARG A 586 -34.53 -30.98 46.12
N GLN A 587 -34.89 -31.80 45.13
CA GLN A 587 -34.50 -33.21 45.05
C GLN A 587 -33.01 -33.39 44.70
N MET A 588 -32.48 -32.53 43.83
CA MET A 588 -31.11 -32.63 43.34
C MET A 588 -30.10 -31.90 44.24
N LYS A 589 -29.52 -32.61 45.23
CA LYS A 589 -28.56 -32.04 46.18
C LYS A 589 -27.29 -31.45 45.54
N TRP A 590 -26.88 -31.93 44.36
CA TRP A 590 -25.70 -31.44 43.64
C TRP A 590 -25.89 -30.04 43.04
N LEU A 591 -27.11 -29.66 42.65
CA LEU A 591 -27.44 -28.30 42.18
C LEU A 591 -27.21 -27.23 43.26
N ARG A 592 -27.27 -27.61 44.54
CA ARG A 592 -26.97 -26.72 45.67
C ARG A 592 -25.47 -26.42 45.82
N VAL A 593 -24.60 -27.25 45.26
CA VAL A 593 -23.14 -27.04 45.26
C VAL A 593 -22.74 -26.01 44.19
N ILE A 594 -23.45 -26.01 43.05
CA ILE A 594 -23.18 -25.14 41.90
C ILE A 594 -23.86 -23.77 42.07
N ILE A 595 -25.10 -23.75 42.56
CA ILE A 595 -25.90 -22.53 42.71
C ILE A 595 -25.91 -22.11 44.19
N LYS A 596 -24.95 -21.27 44.57
CA LYS A 596 -24.87 -20.71 45.92
C LYS A 596 -26.12 -19.88 46.24
N ARG A 597 -26.71 -20.12 47.41
CA ARG A 597 -27.89 -19.38 47.87
C ARG A 597 -27.50 -17.96 48.28
N HIS A 598 -28.45 -17.06 48.18
CA HIS A 598 -28.30 -15.67 48.57
C HIS A 598 -29.40 -15.30 49.56
N CYS A 599 -29.10 -14.38 50.47
CA CYS A 599 -30.07 -13.91 51.44
C CYS A 599 -31.22 -13.18 50.73
N LEU A 600 -32.46 -13.58 51.00
CA LEU A 600 -33.66 -12.96 50.39
C LEU A 600 -33.75 -11.44 50.64
N VAL A 601 -33.21 -10.93 51.75
CA VAL A 601 -33.32 -9.53 52.18
C VAL A 601 -32.22 -8.63 51.62
N CYS A 602 -30.96 -9.07 51.69
CA CYS A 602 -29.81 -8.24 51.33
C CYS A 602 -29.03 -8.77 50.12
N ASN A 603 -29.45 -9.91 49.55
CA ASN A 603 -28.80 -10.62 48.47
C ASN A 603 -27.32 -10.98 48.74
N ALA A 604 -26.92 -11.04 50.01
CA ALA A 604 -25.58 -11.48 50.39
C ALA A 604 -25.45 -13.00 50.18
N LYS A 605 -24.28 -13.46 49.73
CA LYS A 605 -23.98 -14.89 49.60
C LYS A 605 -24.17 -15.62 50.94
N GLU A 606 -24.66 -16.85 50.87
CA GLU A 606 -24.79 -17.75 52.02
C GLU A 606 -23.44 -17.92 52.73
N THR A 607 -23.45 -17.82 54.05
CA THR A 607 -22.27 -18.03 54.91
C THR A 607 -22.59 -19.14 55.91
N LYS A 608 -21.60 -19.79 56.53
CA LYS A 608 -21.85 -20.86 57.53
C LYS A 608 -22.78 -20.43 58.68
N THR A 609 -22.90 -19.14 58.90
CA THR A 609 -23.72 -18.53 59.94
C THR A 609 -25.12 -18.10 59.49
N SER A 610 -25.50 -18.23 58.21
CA SER A 610 -26.84 -17.83 57.78
C SER A 610 -27.93 -18.74 58.33
N TYR A 611 -29.08 -18.15 58.65
CA TYR A 611 -30.26 -18.89 59.08
C TYR A 611 -31.01 -19.42 57.85
N ILE A 612 -31.31 -20.71 57.87
CA ILE A 612 -32.14 -21.37 56.86
C ILE A 612 -33.50 -21.65 57.50
N CYS A 613 -34.58 -21.31 56.81
CA CYS A 613 -35.91 -21.58 57.33
C CYS A 613 -36.13 -23.10 57.46
N LYS A 614 -36.66 -23.53 58.60
CA LYS A 614 -36.83 -24.96 58.95
C LYS A 614 -38.09 -25.60 58.36
N THR A 615 -38.97 -24.80 57.76
CA THR A 615 -40.24 -25.29 57.23
C THR A 615 -39.99 -26.15 55.99
N SER A 616 -40.64 -27.32 55.90
CA SER A 616 -40.35 -28.38 54.92
C SER A 616 -40.45 -27.94 53.45
N TYR A 617 -41.19 -26.86 53.18
CA TYR A 617 -41.41 -26.27 51.86
C TYR A 617 -40.65 -24.96 51.60
N CYS A 618 -39.91 -24.45 52.58
CA CYS A 618 -39.39 -23.08 52.63
C CYS A 618 -37.87 -23.12 52.79
N ASP A 619 -37.14 -23.48 51.71
CA ASP A 619 -35.68 -23.67 51.74
C ASP A 619 -34.91 -22.33 51.57
N THR A 620 -35.41 -21.26 52.20
CA THR A 620 -34.91 -19.89 52.04
C THR A 620 -33.82 -19.55 53.03
N ALA A 621 -32.78 -18.86 52.54
CA ALA A 621 -31.64 -18.42 53.33
C ALA A 621 -31.77 -16.95 53.74
N TYR A 622 -31.44 -16.65 55.00
CA TYR A 622 -31.37 -15.32 55.58
C TYR A 622 -30.02 -15.08 56.25
N CYS A 623 -29.45 -13.89 56.03
CA CYS A 623 -28.28 -13.45 56.78
C CYS A 623 -28.67 -13.24 58.26
N LEU A 624 -27.79 -13.49 59.24
CA LEU A 624 -28.12 -13.33 60.67
C LEU A 624 -28.64 -11.93 61.01
N ASP A 625 -28.00 -10.89 60.48
CA ASP A 625 -28.39 -9.50 60.70
C ASP A 625 -29.82 -9.27 60.17
N CYS A 626 -30.09 -9.79 58.98
CA CYS A 626 -31.37 -9.71 58.29
C CYS A 626 -32.46 -10.47 59.06
N TRP A 627 -32.13 -11.67 59.58
CA TRP A 627 -33.04 -12.51 60.34
C TRP A 627 -33.48 -11.86 61.65
N LYS A 628 -32.54 -11.21 62.35
CA LYS A 628 -32.84 -10.42 63.56
C LYS A 628 -33.69 -9.19 63.24
N GLU A 629 -33.41 -8.51 62.13
CA GLU A 629 -34.15 -7.30 61.73
C GLU A 629 -35.61 -7.56 61.35
N ILE A 630 -35.90 -8.74 60.80
CA ILE A 630 -37.26 -9.16 60.45
C ILE A 630 -37.97 -9.85 61.61
N LYS A 631 -37.51 -9.64 62.85
CA LYS A 631 -38.07 -10.24 64.09
C LYS A 631 -38.16 -11.77 64.02
N LYS A 632 -37.22 -12.44 63.35
CA LYS A 632 -37.19 -13.91 63.20
C LYS A 632 -38.41 -14.50 62.48
N CYS A 633 -39.08 -13.73 61.62
CA CYS A 633 -40.18 -14.22 60.80
C CYS A 633 -39.74 -14.54 59.38
N CYS A 634 -40.20 -15.67 58.84
CA CYS A 634 -39.96 -16.01 57.44
C CYS A 634 -41.09 -15.46 56.54
N PHE A 635 -40.80 -14.40 55.78
CA PHE A 635 -41.78 -13.76 54.87
C PHE A 635 -42.29 -14.66 53.73
N VAL A 636 -41.61 -15.76 53.41
CA VAL A 636 -42.07 -16.73 52.39
C VAL A 636 -43.12 -17.69 52.95
N CYS A 637 -43.06 -17.91 54.25
CA CYS A 637 -43.89 -18.86 54.99
C CYS A 637 -45.07 -18.19 55.71
N LEU A 638 -45.16 -16.85 55.72
CA LEU A 638 -46.26 -16.11 56.34
C LEU A 638 -47.56 -16.28 55.51
N PRO A 639 -48.73 -16.52 56.13
CA PRO A 639 -50.03 -16.52 55.45
C PRO A 639 -50.40 -15.12 54.95
N ASP A 640 -51.04 -15.02 53.77
CA ASP A 640 -51.30 -13.75 53.08
C ASP A 640 -52.14 -12.75 53.92
N ASP A 641 -52.93 -13.23 54.89
CA ASP A 641 -53.80 -12.42 55.77
C ASP A 641 -53.04 -11.78 56.96
N LEU A 642 -51.97 -12.41 57.43
CA LEU A 642 -51.08 -11.89 58.49
C LEU A 642 -50.00 -10.95 57.94
N ILE A 643 -49.82 -10.94 56.62
CA ILE A 643 -48.92 -10.04 55.89
C ILE A 643 -49.43 -8.58 55.97
N GLU A 644 -50.75 -8.37 56.02
CA GLU A 644 -51.36 -7.03 56.13
C GLU A 644 -51.29 -6.43 57.55
N ASN A 645 -51.35 -7.27 58.60
CA ASN A 645 -51.39 -6.82 60.00
C ASN A 645 -50.04 -6.93 60.76
N TYR A 646 -49.00 -7.48 60.12
CA TYR A 646 -47.61 -7.44 60.58
C TYR A 646 -47.33 -7.97 62.00
N PHE A 647 -48.12 -8.93 62.48
CA PHE A 647 -47.83 -9.66 63.70
C PHE A 647 -47.23 -11.02 63.36
N CYS A 648 -46.06 -11.30 63.93
CA CYS A 648 -45.59 -12.67 64.11
C CYS A 648 -45.78 -12.94 65.59
N GLU A 649 -46.67 -13.87 65.92
CA GLU A 649 -46.67 -14.46 67.26
C GLU A 649 -45.42 -15.35 67.39
N ASP A 650 -44.85 -15.33 68.60
CA ASP A 650 -43.56 -15.95 68.94
C ASP A 650 -43.51 -17.47 68.73
#